data_AF-A0A4C1U6S1-F1
#
_entry.id   AF-A0A4C1U6S1-F1
#
_cell.length_a   1.000
_cell.length_b   1.000
_cell.length_c   1.000
_cell.angle_alpha   90.00
_cell.angle_beta   90.00
_cell.angle_gamma   90.00
#
_symmetry.space_group_name_H-M   'P 1'
#
loop_
_entity.id
_entity.type
_entity.pdbx_description
1 polymer ?
#
loop_
_entity_poly.entity_id
_entity_poly.type
_entity_poly.pdbx_seq_one_letter_code
_entity_poly.pdbx_strand_id
1 'polypeptide(L)'
;MITAATLMVLLALGAGAPAAAFTVDLSAVDALRNELYKLEAELWRNVTDSAWKESMALGADVELTKAFQRFDERVEPIPQPHLPPLEHSWLWLKTVEKLRIIDGLYKAFVDFATRQAAPGAVPAPVREWLDLAENVLMDPTSSVPQAVQKLSNVYDMGNLFLKSVQEDGPDRCELQLSTHQVIYDMYKTVALTEIKGYAMMQFSWMLLRVYGKGNFTQEASLTRKRYDERTAKTALAARAAMASAGRDVYTCDPPHHEEGTTFAQVTRLLQGYIENEVDMNKDGTCRENCAFYTLTQRHGCYKDQFCARQPACSGRIINCQYIDSDMWICPATWNSNRRYEYIEYENGRTLGHPGSCRRGVTKVYHPFTLHISPFTNDSNIYSGVCVVNEDGVCVGGFVVALAVLALLVLHVPVRRRRPEVRPLLQHARHDGRRRQQQVSDANVTIRTPERIQNGKLMLLMFVAQSDKRKPSPSVDSWWQWWKVLHCSYCFCLCEDVAESSERFFSMREALSDVATNKVVTGLRLVKLGRIFHLQISEGSLEARGEVKPGEWVKIRQFDPNDHDTKEGVDYHTLTYENRAIDLDELDSPEGHVLTGVRFRTVGAHLHFEIHATPFNYTTGRLAAARGQWLSNDNTEGGDQPRSVLTLVRPDIPTRSKIPLKVDSKHDQYVEFTHTDLEADAAQSTVPFIDIQPVQPLKGATLASGAGLIHRGAQGSGGFIGVKLITYNYTRHVRAEPPPPHAEPQESAPEFTPIVN
;
A
#
# COMPACT_ATOMS: atom_id res chain seq x y z
N MET A 1 39.08 38.37 -48.58
CA MET A 1 38.56 39.74 -48.50
C MET A 1 37.28 39.71 -47.68
N ILE A 2 37.13 40.63 -46.73
CA ILE A 2 35.90 41.02 -45.99
C ILE A 2 35.52 40.04 -44.85
N THR A 3 36.18 40.13 -43.68
CA THR A 3 35.88 40.95 -42.45
C THR A 3 34.94 40.21 -41.49
N ALA A 4 35.37 39.73 -40.32
CA ALA A 4 35.82 40.47 -39.13
C ALA A 4 34.76 41.48 -38.62
N ALA A 5 33.56 41.01 -38.31
CA ALA A 5 32.54 41.79 -37.58
C ALA A 5 31.46 40.87 -36.95
N THR A 6 31.86 39.96 -36.05
CA THR A 6 30.92 39.26 -35.14
C THR A 6 31.66 38.62 -33.95
N LEU A 7 32.58 39.39 -33.34
CA LEU A 7 33.27 38.98 -32.11
C LEU A 7 33.34 40.18 -31.15
N MET A 8 32.17 40.71 -30.75
CA MET A 8 32.05 41.83 -29.80
C MET A 8 30.63 41.92 -29.22
N VAL A 9 30.09 40.81 -28.67
CA VAL A 9 28.94 40.83 -27.72
C VAL A 9 29.08 39.70 -26.69
N LEU A 10 30.22 39.59 -26.00
CA LEU A 10 30.44 38.55 -24.99
C LEU A 10 31.12 39.00 -23.69
N LEU A 11 31.11 40.30 -23.36
CA LEU A 11 31.76 40.81 -22.14
C LEU A 11 30.98 41.93 -21.43
N ALA A 12 29.65 41.81 -21.34
CA ALA A 12 28.86 42.69 -20.49
C ALA A 12 27.60 41.98 -19.98
N LEU A 13 27.78 41.14 -18.95
CA LEU A 13 26.78 40.78 -17.93
C LEU A 13 27.51 39.96 -16.83
N GLY A 14 28.60 40.53 -16.32
CA GLY A 14 29.31 40.06 -15.13
C GLY A 14 28.98 40.97 -13.94
N ALA A 15 27.70 41.23 -13.70
CA ALA A 15 27.28 41.79 -12.41
C ALA A 15 27.17 40.60 -11.47
N GLY A 16 28.13 40.49 -10.54
CA GLY A 16 28.12 39.48 -9.50
C GLY A 16 26.75 39.47 -8.81
N ALA A 17 26.03 38.36 -8.98
CA ALA A 17 24.97 38.03 -8.04
C ALA A 17 25.64 38.02 -6.66
N PRO A 18 25.16 38.79 -5.67
CA PRO A 18 25.59 38.55 -4.31
C PRO A 18 25.30 37.08 -4.07
N ALA A 19 26.30 36.33 -3.59
CA ALA A 19 26.08 35.01 -3.06
C ALA A 19 25.02 35.21 -1.98
N ALA A 20 23.76 34.91 -2.32
CA ALA A 20 22.68 34.90 -1.37
C ALA A 20 23.16 33.92 -0.32
N ALA A 21 23.52 34.43 0.85
CA ALA A 21 23.72 33.59 2.01
C ALA A 21 22.41 32.82 2.13
N PHE A 22 22.42 31.55 1.69
CA PHE A 22 21.27 30.68 1.83
C PHE A 22 20.95 30.69 3.31
N THR A 23 19.87 31.36 3.69
CA THR A 23 19.36 31.32 5.05
C THR A 23 19.02 29.86 5.29
N VAL A 24 19.87 29.18 6.04
CA VAL A 24 19.73 27.76 6.29
C VAL A 24 18.48 27.58 7.15
N ASP A 25 17.45 26.98 6.57
CA ASP A 25 16.22 26.65 7.27
C ASP A 25 16.49 25.52 8.27
N LEU A 26 16.56 25.86 9.57
CA LEU A 26 16.85 24.93 10.65
C LEU A 26 15.59 24.28 11.23
N SER A 27 15.72 23.04 11.71
CA SER A 27 14.69 22.40 12.52
C SER A 27 14.37 23.21 13.79
N ALA A 28 13.23 22.96 14.43
CA ALA A 28 12.84 23.69 15.64
C ALA A 28 13.87 23.54 16.78
N VAL A 29 14.38 22.33 16.99
CA VAL A 29 15.40 22.04 17.99
C VAL A 29 16.74 22.70 17.66
N ASP A 30 17.12 22.75 16.38
CA ASP A 30 18.39 23.36 15.96
C ASP A 30 18.35 24.89 16.03
N ALA A 31 17.20 25.48 15.71
CA ALA A 31 16.96 26.91 15.92
C ALA A 31 17.04 27.28 17.41
N LEU A 32 16.41 26.50 18.29
CA LEU A 32 16.47 26.68 19.74
C LEU A 32 17.91 26.59 20.26
N ARG A 33 18.72 25.64 19.74
CA ARG A 33 20.14 25.53 20.10
C ARG A 33 20.91 26.82 19.79
N ASN A 34 20.70 27.39 18.61
CA ASN A 34 21.35 28.64 18.22
C ASN A 34 20.90 29.83 19.08
N GLU A 35 19.64 29.84 19.54
CA GLU A 35 19.17 30.84 20.50
C GLU A 35 19.82 30.68 21.87
N LEU A 36 19.93 29.44 22.37
CA LEU A 36 20.62 29.15 23.62
C LEU A 36 22.08 29.60 23.57
N TYR A 37 22.77 29.42 22.44
CA TYR A 37 24.14 29.86 22.27
C TYR A 37 24.31 31.39 22.37
N LYS A 38 23.37 32.15 21.82
CA LYS A 38 23.36 33.61 21.94
C LYS A 38 23.10 34.04 23.38
N LEU A 39 22.11 33.44 24.03
CA LEU A 39 21.77 33.70 25.42
C LEU A 39 22.93 33.37 26.36
N GLU A 40 23.56 32.21 26.16
CA GLU A 40 24.75 31.78 26.92
C GLU A 40 25.86 32.82 26.85
N ALA A 41 26.22 33.28 25.65
CA ALA A 41 27.32 34.24 25.47
C ALA A 41 27.03 35.58 26.15
N GLU A 42 25.79 36.06 26.08
CA GLU A 42 25.34 37.27 26.76
C GLU A 42 25.43 37.12 28.29
N LEU A 43 24.88 36.03 28.82
CA LEU A 43 24.85 35.78 30.26
C LEU A 43 26.25 35.59 30.84
N TRP A 44 27.15 34.87 30.16
CA TRP A 44 28.53 34.75 30.62
C TRP A 44 29.22 36.11 30.70
N ARG A 45 29.03 36.99 29.71
CA ARG A 45 29.59 38.34 29.71
C ARG A 45 29.10 39.13 30.93
N ASN A 46 27.81 39.03 31.24
CA ASN A 46 27.20 39.67 32.41
C ASN A 46 27.73 39.11 33.74
N VAL A 47 27.77 37.79 33.90
CA VAL A 47 28.21 37.15 35.16
C VAL A 47 29.74 37.26 35.37
N THR A 48 30.51 37.53 34.32
CA THR A 48 31.92 37.89 34.44
C THR A 48 32.16 39.35 34.83
N ASP A 49 31.22 40.25 34.54
CA ASP A 49 31.31 41.67 34.88
C ASP A 49 30.95 41.92 36.36
N SER A 50 31.90 42.47 37.12
CA SER A 50 31.69 42.83 38.52
C SER A 50 30.66 43.95 38.69
N ALA A 51 30.61 44.91 37.76
CA ALA A 51 29.66 46.02 37.82
C ALA A 51 28.22 45.53 37.61
N TRP A 52 28.02 44.53 36.75
CA TRP A 52 26.71 43.93 36.55
C TRP A 52 26.20 43.29 37.84
N LYS A 53 27.03 42.49 38.54
CA LYS A 53 26.65 41.84 39.81
C LYS A 53 26.21 42.83 40.89
N GLU A 54 26.89 43.96 41.00
CA GLU A 54 26.58 45.00 42.00
C GLU A 54 25.35 45.84 41.65
N SER A 55 25.02 45.93 40.34
CA SER A 55 23.92 46.76 39.84
C SER A 55 22.52 46.11 39.90
N MET A 56 22.41 44.82 40.22
CA MET A 56 21.13 44.10 40.19
C MET A 56 20.33 44.26 41.50
N ALA A 57 19.20 44.96 41.44
CA ALA A 57 18.37 45.28 42.60
C ALA A 57 17.77 44.06 43.34
N LEU A 58 17.60 42.92 42.66
CA LEU A 58 16.99 41.69 43.18
C LEU A 58 18.00 40.53 43.38
N GLY A 59 19.28 40.75 43.08
CA GLY A 59 20.31 39.72 43.07
C GLY A 59 20.57 39.12 41.68
N ALA A 60 21.85 38.84 41.40
CA ALA A 60 22.30 38.28 40.12
C ALA A 60 21.80 36.84 39.86
N ASP A 61 21.53 36.09 40.93
CA ASP A 61 20.90 34.77 40.96
C ASP A 61 19.45 34.78 40.44
N VAL A 62 18.64 35.73 40.92
CA VAL A 62 17.25 35.91 40.49
C VAL A 62 17.16 36.36 39.03
N GLU A 63 18.10 37.17 38.55
CA GLU A 63 18.15 37.56 37.13
C GLU A 63 18.55 36.39 36.22
N LEU A 64 19.42 35.49 36.69
CA LEU A 64 19.73 34.25 35.97
C LEU A 64 18.51 33.33 35.87
N THR A 65 17.70 33.19 36.92
CA THR A 65 16.47 32.37 36.82
C THR A 65 15.41 32.99 35.93
N LYS A 66 15.27 34.31 35.92
CA LYS A 66 14.41 35.00 34.94
C LYS A 66 14.87 34.75 33.50
N ALA A 67 16.18 34.79 33.25
CA ALA A 67 16.72 34.48 31.93
C ALA A 67 16.48 33.02 31.54
N PHE A 68 16.61 32.08 32.49
CA PHE A 68 16.28 30.67 32.28
C PHE A 68 14.79 30.46 32.00
N GLN A 69 13.90 31.11 32.77
CA GLN A 69 12.45 31.02 32.56
C GLN A 69 12.07 31.51 31.15
N ARG A 70 12.63 32.66 30.71
CA ARG A 70 12.41 33.17 29.34
C ARG A 70 12.93 32.21 28.26
N PHE A 71 13.96 31.43 28.55
CA PHE A 71 14.42 30.39 27.66
C PHE A 71 13.43 29.22 27.64
N ASP A 72 12.95 28.77 28.80
CA ASP A 72 11.96 27.70 28.93
C ASP A 72 10.63 28.03 28.24
N GLU A 73 10.18 29.28 28.29
CA GLU A 73 9.03 29.80 27.52
C GLU A 73 9.18 29.58 25.99
N ARG A 74 10.41 29.42 25.48
CA ARG A 74 10.69 29.07 24.08
C ARG A 74 10.83 27.57 23.84
N VAL A 75 11.14 26.80 24.88
CA VAL A 75 11.19 25.33 24.85
C VAL A 75 9.77 24.76 24.85
N GLU A 76 8.88 25.31 25.66
CA GLU A 76 7.49 24.86 25.84
C GLU A 76 6.67 24.72 24.53
N PRO A 77 6.69 25.68 23.58
CA PRO A 77 5.93 25.57 22.34
C PRO A 77 6.48 24.54 21.35
N ILE A 78 7.70 24.00 21.56
CA ILE A 78 8.24 22.96 20.68
C ILE A 78 7.46 21.67 20.95
N PRO A 79 6.72 21.12 19.95
CA PRO A 79 5.95 19.91 20.16
C PRO A 79 6.85 18.81 20.70
N GLN A 80 6.45 18.18 21.81
CA GLN A 80 7.19 17.04 22.30
C GLN A 80 7.16 15.96 21.23
N PRO A 81 8.33 15.51 20.73
CA PRO A 81 8.36 14.51 19.68
C PRO A 81 7.65 13.27 20.17
N HIS A 82 6.82 12.66 19.31
CA HIS A 82 6.24 11.37 19.62
C HIS A 82 7.40 10.39 19.83
N LEU A 83 7.50 9.79 21.03
CA LEU A 83 8.50 8.76 21.26
C LEU A 83 8.23 7.61 20.28
N PRO A 84 9.15 7.32 19.35
CA PRO A 84 8.92 6.25 18.42
C PRO A 84 8.75 4.92 19.18
N PRO A 85 7.70 4.14 18.87
CA PRO A 85 7.38 2.90 19.58
C PRO A 85 8.29 1.75 19.11
N LEU A 86 9.61 1.93 19.25
CA LEU A 86 10.61 0.92 18.92
C LEU A 86 10.80 -0.02 20.12
N GLU A 87 9.79 -0.84 20.39
CA GLU A 87 9.74 -1.72 21.57
C GLU A 87 10.81 -2.81 21.55
N HIS A 88 11.29 -3.20 20.36
CA HIS A 88 12.31 -4.24 20.21
C HIS A 88 13.74 -3.69 20.14
N SER A 89 13.92 -2.38 19.98
CA SER A 89 15.25 -1.78 19.97
C SER A 89 15.78 -1.56 21.39
N TRP A 90 16.67 -2.45 21.82
CA TRP A 90 17.39 -2.30 23.09
C TRP A 90 18.17 -0.99 23.16
N LEU A 91 18.80 -0.58 22.05
CA LEU A 91 19.61 0.63 22.01
C LEU A 91 18.76 1.89 22.19
N TRP A 92 17.57 1.93 21.58
CA TRP A 92 16.62 3.02 21.76
C TRP A 92 16.08 3.07 23.19
N LEU A 93 15.67 1.93 23.75
CA LEU A 93 15.18 1.85 25.14
C LEU A 93 16.22 2.37 26.14
N LYS A 94 17.50 2.00 25.94
CA LYS A 94 18.60 2.51 26.79
C LYS A 94 18.86 3.99 26.60
N THR A 95 18.73 4.50 25.39
CA THR A 95 18.80 5.94 25.11
C THR A 95 17.70 6.68 25.88
N VAL A 96 16.44 6.26 25.72
CA VAL A 96 15.27 6.86 26.38
C VAL A 96 15.40 6.85 27.90
N GLU A 97 15.91 5.76 28.50
CA GLU A 97 16.17 5.67 29.94
C GLU A 97 17.07 6.82 30.43
N LYS A 98 18.12 7.18 29.67
CA LYS A 98 19.05 8.26 30.05
C LYS A 98 18.48 9.65 29.76
N LEU A 99 17.72 9.80 28.67
CA LEU A 99 17.03 11.06 28.35
C LEU A 99 16.04 11.44 29.45
N ARG A 100 15.28 10.47 29.98
CA ARG A 100 14.31 10.69 31.07
C ARG A 100 14.94 11.25 32.35
N ILE A 101 16.18 10.90 32.66
CA ILE A 101 16.90 11.45 33.82
C ILE A 101 17.13 12.95 33.63
N ILE A 102 17.59 13.36 32.44
CA ILE A 102 17.84 14.77 32.11
C ILE A 102 16.52 15.55 32.11
N ASP A 103 15.45 15.00 31.51
CA ASP A 103 14.13 15.65 31.53
C ASP A 103 13.55 15.80 32.94
N GLY A 104 13.76 14.81 33.82
CA GLY A 104 13.35 14.88 35.23
C GLY A 104 14.07 16.00 35.98
N LEU A 105 15.39 16.11 35.81
CA LEU A 105 16.19 17.19 36.40
C LEU A 105 15.81 18.55 35.81
N TYR A 106 15.54 18.62 34.51
CA TYR A 106 15.10 19.84 33.84
C TYR A 106 13.79 20.35 34.42
N LYS A 107 12.81 19.47 34.62
CA LYS A 107 11.54 19.84 35.26
C LYS A 107 11.77 20.40 36.66
N ALA A 108 12.58 19.75 37.49
CA ALA A 108 12.90 20.25 38.83
C ALA A 108 13.60 21.62 38.80
N PHE A 109 14.47 21.84 37.81
CA PHE A 109 15.15 23.12 37.61
C PHE A 109 14.18 24.23 37.18
N VAL A 110 13.29 23.96 36.23
CA VAL A 110 12.23 24.87 35.79
C VAL A 110 11.30 25.22 36.96
N ASP A 111 10.86 24.24 37.74
CA ASP A 111 9.99 24.44 38.90
C ASP A 111 10.66 25.33 39.96
N PHE A 112 11.97 25.18 40.15
CA PHE A 112 12.74 26.07 41.02
C PHE A 112 12.85 27.47 40.43
N ALA A 113 13.28 27.60 39.17
CA ALA A 113 13.48 28.88 38.50
C ALA A 113 12.18 29.72 38.46
N THR A 114 11.05 29.08 38.15
CA THR A 114 9.73 29.71 38.09
C THR A 114 9.30 30.26 39.45
N ARG A 115 9.54 29.53 40.55
CA ARG A 115 9.26 30.01 41.91
C ARG A 115 10.10 31.22 42.28
N GLN A 116 11.37 31.26 41.86
CA GLN A 116 12.28 32.36 42.17
C GLN A 116 12.05 33.59 41.29
N ALA A 117 11.59 33.41 40.06
CA ALA A 117 11.34 34.51 39.12
C ALA A 117 9.97 35.19 39.30
N ALA A 118 9.07 34.61 40.11
CA ALA A 118 7.73 35.15 40.32
C ALA A 118 7.76 36.54 41.00
N PRO A 119 6.89 37.49 40.57
CA PRO A 119 6.84 38.82 41.17
C PRO A 119 6.53 38.78 42.67
N GLY A 120 7.38 39.42 43.48
CA GLY A 120 7.23 39.43 44.95
C GLY A 120 7.60 38.12 45.63
N ALA A 121 8.20 37.16 44.92
CA ALA A 121 8.75 35.95 45.52
C ALA A 121 9.86 36.30 46.53
N VAL A 122 9.85 35.59 47.66
CA VAL A 122 10.96 35.64 48.63
C VAL A 122 12.09 34.76 48.08
N PRO A 123 13.30 35.29 47.88
CA PRO A 123 14.43 34.50 47.40
C PRO A 123 14.69 33.30 48.32
N ALA A 124 14.91 32.13 47.72
CA ALA A 124 15.27 30.93 48.46
C ALA A 124 16.61 31.13 49.19
N PRO A 125 16.83 30.43 50.33
CA PRO A 125 18.12 30.44 51.01
C PRO A 125 19.25 30.04 50.06
N VAL A 126 20.41 30.70 50.18
CA VAL A 126 21.62 30.44 49.37
C VAL A 126 21.94 28.94 49.24
N ARG A 127 21.70 28.17 50.31
CA ARG A 127 21.93 26.72 50.30
C ARG A 127 21.08 25.98 49.27
N GLU A 128 19.81 26.34 49.08
CA GLU A 128 18.96 25.67 48.10
C GLU A 128 19.44 25.92 46.66
N TRP A 129 19.98 27.11 46.38
CA TRP A 129 20.58 27.44 45.09
C TRP A 129 21.85 26.63 44.81
N LEU A 130 22.71 26.50 45.82
CA LEU A 130 23.91 25.68 45.74
C LEU A 130 23.56 24.20 45.57
N ASP A 131 22.61 23.69 46.37
CA ASP A 131 22.15 22.31 46.29
C ASP A 131 21.55 22.03 44.90
N LEU A 132 20.77 22.94 44.31
CA LEU A 132 20.28 22.80 42.94
C LEU A 132 21.41 22.68 41.92
N ALA A 133 22.40 23.59 41.96
CA ALA A 133 23.51 23.62 41.02
C ALA A 133 24.43 22.40 41.18
N GLU A 134 24.73 22.01 42.42
CA GLU A 134 25.54 20.83 42.74
C GLU A 134 24.82 19.53 42.36
N ASN A 135 23.49 19.43 42.52
CA ASN A 135 22.73 18.27 42.06
C ASN A 135 22.77 18.11 40.53
N VAL A 136 22.67 19.22 39.79
CA VAL A 136 22.78 19.20 38.32
C VAL A 136 24.17 18.76 37.87
N LEU A 137 25.23 19.26 38.51
CA LEU A 137 26.61 19.15 38.01
C LEU A 137 27.41 18.00 38.64
N MET A 138 27.19 17.72 39.92
CA MET A 138 28.11 16.97 40.78
C MET A 138 27.48 15.77 41.49
N ASP A 139 26.16 15.56 41.39
CA ASP A 139 25.54 14.35 41.95
C ASP A 139 26.24 13.09 41.43
N PRO A 140 26.74 12.22 42.32
CA PRO A 140 27.61 11.11 41.96
C PRO A 140 26.89 9.97 41.23
N THR A 141 25.56 10.00 41.13
CA THR A 141 24.77 8.89 40.56
C THR A 141 23.93 9.30 39.34
N SER A 142 23.44 10.54 39.34
CA SER A 142 22.32 11.00 38.51
C SER A 142 22.51 12.39 37.90
N SER A 143 23.66 13.05 38.12
CA SER A 143 23.93 14.38 37.56
C SER A 143 23.84 14.43 36.03
N VAL A 144 23.56 15.61 35.50
CA VAL A 144 23.42 15.83 34.05
C VAL A 144 24.70 15.46 33.29
N PRO A 145 25.93 15.85 33.71
CA PRO A 145 27.15 15.40 33.06
C PRO A 145 27.28 13.87 32.99
N GLN A 146 26.92 13.16 34.06
CA GLN A 146 26.95 11.70 34.07
C GLN A 146 25.91 11.08 33.13
N ALA A 147 24.69 11.62 33.11
CA ALA A 147 23.64 11.16 32.20
C ALA A 147 24.05 11.36 30.73
N VAL A 148 24.60 12.52 30.40
CA VAL A 148 25.14 12.86 29.07
C VAL A 148 26.33 11.98 28.71
N GLN A 149 27.24 11.69 29.65
CA GLN A 149 28.36 10.78 29.39
C GLN A 149 27.88 9.35 29.12
N LYS A 150 26.93 8.85 29.92
CA LYS A 150 26.30 7.54 29.70
C LYS A 150 25.60 7.48 28.35
N LEU A 151 24.94 8.57 27.94
CA LEU A 151 24.31 8.73 26.64
C LEU A 151 25.33 8.71 25.49
N SER A 152 26.45 9.42 25.62
CA SER A 152 27.55 9.39 24.66
C SER A 152 28.09 7.97 24.45
N ASN A 153 28.25 7.20 25.54
CA ASN A 153 28.69 5.81 25.44
C ASN A 153 27.70 4.95 24.63
N VAL A 154 26.39 5.22 24.74
CA VAL A 154 25.37 4.53 23.93
C VAL A 154 25.50 4.92 22.46
N TYR A 155 25.81 6.17 22.13
CA TYR A 155 26.07 6.62 20.75
C TYR A 155 27.34 6.00 20.16
N ASP A 156 28.34 5.68 20.99
CA ASP A 156 29.59 5.08 20.53
C ASP A 156 29.47 3.56 20.30
N MET A 157 28.38 2.91 20.74
CA MET A 157 28.08 1.47 20.47
C MET A 157 27.63 1.18 19.02
N GLY A 158 27.49 2.20 18.18
CA GLY A 158 27.11 2.10 16.77
C GLY A 158 26.25 3.29 16.30
N ASN A 159 25.84 3.30 15.05
CA ASN A 159 24.90 4.32 14.57
C ASN A 159 23.53 4.11 15.24
N LEU A 160 23.22 4.88 16.29
CA LEU A 160 21.97 4.82 17.05
C LEU A 160 20.75 4.72 16.13
N PHE A 161 20.66 5.64 15.17
CA PHE A 161 19.49 5.76 14.29
C PHE A 161 19.33 4.54 13.39
N LEU A 162 20.40 4.13 12.71
CA LEU A 162 20.36 3.01 11.78
C LEU A 162 20.10 1.69 12.52
N LYS A 163 20.81 1.46 13.62
CA LYS A 163 20.73 0.20 14.38
C LYS A 163 19.38 0.06 15.08
N SER A 164 18.86 1.12 15.68
CA SER A 164 17.53 1.08 16.30
C SER A 164 16.42 0.83 15.27
N VAL A 165 16.58 1.34 14.06
CA VAL A 165 15.65 1.04 12.98
C VAL A 165 15.75 -0.41 12.51
N GLN A 166 16.96 -0.96 12.40
CA GLN A 166 17.19 -2.34 11.96
C GLN A 166 16.74 -3.39 12.98
N GLU A 167 16.94 -3.14 14.28
CA GLU A 167 16.56 -4.06 15.37
C GLU A 167 15.05 -4.30 15.46
N ASP A 168 14.24 -3.32 15.09
CA ASP A 168 12.78 -3.34 15.23
C ASP A 168 12.06 -4.02 14.04
N GLY A 169 12.79 -4.36 12.98
CA GLY A 169 12.28 -5.11 11.83
C GLY A 169 11.85 -4.26 10.62
N PRO A 170 11.62 -4.91 9.45
CA PRO A 170 11.43 -4.25 8.17
C PRO A 170 9.97 -3.82 7.86
N ASP A 171 8.95 -4.56 8.32
CA ASP A 171 7.55 -4.32 7.94
C ASP A 171 6.88 -3.32 8.89
N ARG A 172 7.09 -2.02 8.64
CA ARG A 172 6.70 -0.90 9.53
C ARG A 172 5.34 -0.26 9.21
N CYS A 173 4.54 -0.86 8.34
CA CYS A 173 3.22 -0.30 7.98
C CYS A 173 2.24 -0.24 9.17
N GLU A 174 2.49 -0.99 10.25
CA GLU A 174 1.68 -0.98 11.48
C GLU A 174 1.81 0.34 12.25
N LEU A 175 2.99 0.97 12.20
CA LEU A 175 3.28 2.19 12.94
C LEU A 175 2.64 3.43 12.28
N GLN A 176 2.12 3.30 11.05
CA GLN A 176 1.66 4.43 10.23
C GLN A 176 2.70 5.56 10.21
N LEU A 177 3.98 5.20 10.14
CA LEU A 177 5.12 6.10 10.21
C LEU A 177 6.17 5.65 9.20
N SER A 178 6.76 6.60 8.48
CA SER A 178 7.90 6.30 7.62
C SER A 178 9.16 6.11 8.45
N THR A 179 10.10 5.30 7.96
CA THR A 179 11.40 5.12 8.60
C THR A 179 12.15 6.45 8.74
N HIS A 180 12.02 7.33 7.74
CA HIS A 180 12.55 8.68 7.78
C HIS A 180 11.99 9.49 8.97
N GLN A 181 10.66 9.46 9.16
CA GLN A 181 9.99 10.18 10.25
C GLN A 181 10.43 9.65 11.62
N VAL A 182 10.53 8.32 11.78
CA VAL A 182 11.03 7.69 13.01
C VAL A 182 12.42 8.22 13.39
N ILE A 183 13.35 8.26 12.43
CA ILE A 183 14.71 8.76 12.66
C ILE A 183 14.69 10.26 13.02
N TYR A 184 13.87 11.05 12.33
CA TYR A 184 13.75 12.47 12.60
C TYR A 184 13.18 12.74 14.01
N ASP A 185 12.18 11.99 14.44
CA ASP A 185 11.61 12.11 15.78
C ASP A 185 12.62 11.67 16.85
N MET A 186 13.37 10.57 16.63
CA MET A 186 14.49 10.20 17.50
C MET A 186 15.50 11.34 17.64
N TYR A 187 15.87 11.98 16.53
CA TYR A 187 16.80 13.12 16.54
C TYR A 187 16.23 14.30 17.32
N LYS A 188 14.96 14.69 17.07
CA LYS A 188 14.31 15.77 17.80
C LYS A 188 14.29 15.50 19.30
N THR A 189 13.96 14.27 19.73
CA THR A 189 13.94 13.90 21.16
C THR A 189 15.33 14.03 21.77
N VAL A 190 16.34 13.44 21.14
CA VAL A 190 17.74 13.52 21.60
C VAL A 190 18.19 14.97 21.68
N ALA A 191 18.06 15.71 20.58
CA ALA A 191 18.53 17.09 20.48
C ALA A 191 17.88 18.00 21.52
N LEU A 192 16.56 17.91 21.71
CA LEU A 192 15.83 18.72 22.67
C LEU A 192 16.27 18.43 24.11
N THR A 193 16.38 17.15 24.49
CA THR A 193 16.84 16.78 25.83
C THR A 193 18.30 17.16 26.06
N GLU A 194 19.17 17.07 25.05
CA GLU A 194 20.54 17.54 25.16
C GLU A 194 20.64 19.06 25.32
N ILE A 195 19.79 19.84 24.64
CA ILE A 195 19.68 21.30 24.81
C ILE A 195 19.29 21.62 26.26
N LYS A 196 18.27 20.94 26.80
CA LYS A 196 17.84 21.08 28.20
C LYS A 196 18.97 20.79 29.19
N GLY A 197 19.66 19.66 28.99
CA GLY A 197 20.82 19.29 29.80
C GLY A 197 21.94 20.33 29.75
N TYR A 198 22.26 20.79 28.54
CA TYR A 198 23.29 21.80 28.33
C TYR A 198 22.95 23.14 28.98
N ALA A 199 21.71 23.61 28.83
CA ALA A 199 21.21 24.81 29.49
C ALA A 199 21.38 24.70 31.01
N MET A 200 20.87 23.63 31.64
CA MET A 200 21.02 23.44 33.09
C MET A 200 22.48 23.53 33.53
N MET A 201 23.40 22.84 32.84
CA MET A 201 24.82 22.87 33.22
C MET A 201 25.42 24.28 33.14
N GLN A 202 25.14 25.05 32.08
CA GLN A 202 25.65 26.41 31.93
C GLN A 202 25.11 27.35 33.02
N PHE A 203 23.81 27.31 33.27
CA PHE A 203 23.20 28.13 34.32
C PHE A 203 23.69 27.73 35.72
N SER A 204 23.89 26.45 35.99
CA SER A 204 24.46 25.97 37.26
C SER A 204 25.90 26.47 37.48
N TRP A 205 26.75 26.49 36.45
CA TRP A 205 28.10 27.06 36.57
C TRP A 205 28.07 28.57 36.85
N MET A 206 27.16 29.30 36.19
CA MET A 206 26.95 30.73 36.44
C MET A 206 26.50 30.98 37.89
N LEU A 207 25.57 30.18 38.41
CA LEU A 207 25.08 30.28 39.79
C LEU A 207 26.20 30.05 40.81
N LEU A 208 27.00 28.98 40.65
CA LEU A 208 28.14 28.72 41.55
C LEU A 208 29.16 29.86 41.54
N ARG A 209 29.37 30.50 40.38
CA ARG A 209 30.23 31.69 40.25
C ARG A 209 29.64 32.93 40.95
N VAL A 210 28.33 33.15 40.85
CA VAL A 210 27.65 34.27 41.55
C VAL A 210 27.84 34.16 43.06
N TYR A 211 27.76 32.95 43.62
CA TYR A 211 27.98 32.70 45.05
C TYR A 211 29.45 32.53 45.47
N GLY A 212 30.40 32.83 44.58
CA GLY A 212 31.83 32.84 44.91
C GLY A 212 32.44 31.46 45.16
N LYS A 213 31.84 30.37 44.65
CA LYS A 213 32.37 29.00 44.78
C LYS A 213 33.52 28.68 43.83
N GLY A 214 33.79 29.55 42.86
CA GLY A 214 34.83 29.35 41.85
C GLY A 214 34.58 30.19 40.60
N ASN A 215 35.55 30.17 39.67
CA ASN A 215 35.43 30.94 38.43
C ASN A 215 34.62 30.20 37.35
N PHE A 216 34.68 28.87 37.29
CA PHE A 216 33.92 27.97 36.42
C PHE A 216 33.91 28.26 34.90
N THR A 217 34.68 29.25 34.43
CA THR A 217 34.74 29.66 33.02
C THR A 217 35.40 28.59 32.15
N GLN A 218 36.41 27.90 32.67
CA GLN A 218 37.09 26.82 31.96
C GLN A 218 36.19 25.58 31.85
N GLU A 219 35.49 25.22 32.93
CA GLU A 219 34.54 24.12 32.99
C GLU A 219 33.37 24.36 32.04
N ALA A 220 32.83 25.58 32.02
CA ALA A 220 31.78 26.00 31.10
C ALA A 220 32.23 25.94 29.63
N SER A 221 33.42 26.46 29.32
CA SER A 221 33.99 26.41 27.97
C SER A 221 34.28 24.97 27.51
N LEU A 222 34.75 24.11 28.40
CA LEU A 222 34.96 22.69 28.10
C LEU A 222 33.63 21.95 27.89
N THR A 223 32.62 22.26 28.69
CA THR A 223 31.26 21.72 28.55
C THR A 223 30.68 22.12 27.20
N ARG A 224 30.86 23.39 26.80
CA ARG A 224 30.49 23.92 25.49
C ARG A 224 31.13 23.14 24.35
N LYS A 225 32.46 23.02 24.36
CA LYS A 225 33.21 22.31 23.32
C LYS A 225 32.73 20.86 23.15
N ARG A 226 32.56 20.13 24.26
CA ARG A 226 32.08 18.73 24.25
C ARG A 226 30.64 18.62 23.75
N TYR A 227 29.80 19.61 24.03
CA TYR A 227 28.43 19.67 23.52
C TYR A 227 28.41 19.89 22.00
N ASP A 228 29.21 20.83 21.50
CA ASP A 228 29.32 21.12 20.06
C ASP A 228 29.81 19.89 19.27
N GLU A 229 30.90 19.25 19.73
CA GLU A 229 31.44 18.05 19.07
C GLU A 229 30.42 16.90 19.03
N ARG A 230 29.73 16.65 20.14
CA ARG A 230 28.78 15.54 20.26
C ARG A 230 27.51 15.77 19.43
N THR A 231 26.90 16.95 19.54
CA THR A 231 25.66 17.25 18.81
C THR A 231 25.89 17.31 17.30
N ALA A 232 27.05 17.82 16.85
CA ALA A 232 27.44 17.76 15.45
C ALA A 232 27.57 16.32 14.93
N LYS A 233 28.23 15.43 15.70
CA LYS A 233 28.32 13.99 15.38
C LYS A 233 26.92 13.34 15.31
N THR A 234 26.05 13.64 16.28
CA THR A 234 24.67 13.12 16.33
C THR A 234 23.84 13.59 15.13
N ALA A 235 23.89 14.88 14.79
CA ALA A 235 23.17 15.43 13.63
C ALA A 235 23.69 14.86 12.30
N LEU A 236 25.00 14.63 12.17
CA LEU A 236 25.59 13.97 11.01
C LEU A 236 25.10 12.51 10.89
N ALA A 237 25.09 11.76 12.00
CA ALA A 237 24.59 10.39 12.02
C ALA A 237 23.10 10.30 11.67
N ALA A 238 22.28 11.22 12.20
CA ALA A 238 20.86 11.32 11.88
C ALA A 238 20.64 11.62 10.40
N ARG A 239 21.35 12.61 9.83
CA ARG A 239 21.28 12.93 8.39
C ARG A 239 21.66 11.75 7.52
N ALA A 240 22.75 11.07 7.84
CA ALA A 240 23.19 9.90 7.08
C ALA A 240 22.15 8.78 7.11
N ALA A 241 21.53 8.52 8.27
CA ALA A 241 20.48 7.52 8.39
C ALA A 241 19.21 7.93 7.62
N MET A 242 18.77 9.18 7.74
CA MET A 242 17.60 9.72 7.04
C MET A 242 17.76 9.72 5.51
N ALA A 243 18.96 9.97 5.00
CA ALA A 243 19.25 9.97 3.56
C ALA A 243 19.05 8.59 2.92
N SER A 244 19.22 7.51 3.68
CA SER A 244 18.98 6.13 3.24
C SER A 244 17.61 5.57 3.64
N ALA A 245 16.79 6.34 4.35
CA ALA A 245 15.53 5.86 4.91
C ALA A 245 14.35 6.09 3.97
N GLY A 246 13.48 5.08 3.84
CA GLY A 246 12.22 5.21 3.12
C GLY A 246 11.30 6.25 3.75
N ARG A 247 10.59 7.02 2.91
CA ARG A 247 9.61 8.04 3.30
C ARG A 247 8.16 7.58 3.15
N ASP A 248 8.01 6.30 2.88
CA ASP A 248 6.76 5.67 2.47
C ASP A 248 5.87 5.33 3.66
N VAL A 249 4.58 5.63 3.54
CA VAL A 249 3.55 5.23 4.48
C VAL A 249 2.36 4.65 3.72
N TYR A 250 1.96 3.44 4.10
CA TYR A 250 0.81 2.72 3.57
C TYR A 250 0.25 1.80 4.65
N THR A 251 -0.95 1.26 4.44
CA THR A 251 -1.63 0.35 5.36
C THR A 251 -1.15 -1.09 5.19
N CYS A 252 -0.89 -1.80 6.31
CA CYS A 252 -0.71 -3.26 6.27
C CYS A 252 -2.03 -3.97 5.98
N ASP A 253 -1.95 -5.27 5.66
CA ASP A 253 -3.14 -6.12 5.64
C ASP A 253 -3.78 -6.16 7.05
N PRO A 254 -5.10 -5.97 7.15
CA PRO A 254 -5.81 -6.16 8.40
C PRO A 254 -5.81 -7.66 8.79
N PRO A 255 -6.05 -7.99 10.07
CA PRO A 255 -6.19 -9.39 10.49
C PRO A 255 -7.28 -10.14 9.73
N HIS A 256 -8.38 -9.44 9.40
CA HIS A 256 -9.49 -9.95 8.61
C HIS A 256 -9.96 -8.87 7.63
N HIS A 257 -10.15 -9.25 6.37
CA HIS A 257 -10.71 -8.37 5.36
C HIS A 257 -12.23 -8.37 5.38
N GLU A 258 -12.82 -7.18 5.38
CA GLU A 258 -14.27 -6.96 5.39
C GLU A 258 -14.65 -5.97 4.30
N GLU A 259 -15.55 -6.37 3.40
CA GLU A 259 -16.02 -5.52 2.30
C GLU A 259 -16.80 -4.33 2.85
N GLY A 260 -16.51 -3.13 2.35
CA GLY A 260 -17.07 -1.87 2.82
C GLY A 260 -16.35 -1.26 4.04
N THR A 261 -15.48 -2.03 4.71
CA THR A 261 -14.66 -1.52 5.84
C THR A 261 -13.18 -1.46 5.48
N THR A 262 -12.61 -2.54 4.96
CA THR A 262 -11.17 -2.61 4.63
C THR A 262 -10.91 -2.65 3.13
N PHE A 263 -11.83 -3.19 2.33
CA PHE A 263 -11.73 -3.18 0.88
C PHE A 263 -13.08 -2.95 0.22
N ALA A 264 -13.06 -2.60 -1.06
CA ALA A 264 -14.24 -2.55 -1.91
C ALA A 264 -13.92 -3.12 -3.29
N GLN A 265 -14.92 -3.71 -3.93
CA GLN A 265 -14.76 -4.36 -5.23
C GLN A 265 -15.32 -3.48 -6.35
N VAL A 266 -14.63 -3.51 -7.50
CA VAL A 266 -15.25 -3.19 -8.79
C VAL A 266 -16.15 -4.36 -9.14
N THR A 267 -17.40 -4.10 -9.48
CA THR A 267 -18.37 -5.16 -9.83
C THR A 267 -18.78 -5.04 -11.28
N ARG A 268 -19.19 -6.16 -11.89
CA ARG A 268 -19.84 -6.21 -13.21
C ARG A 268 -19.00 -5.68 -14.40
N LEU A 269 -17.66 -5.63 -14.27
CA LEU A 269 -16.77 -5.19 -15.33
C LEU A 269 -16.42 -6.32 -16.32
N LEU A 270 -15.88 -7.43 -15.83
CA LEU A 270 -15.58 -8.63 -16.63
C LEU A 270 -15.93 -9.86 -15.79
N GLN A 271 -17.06 -10.49 -16.09
CA GLN A 271 -17.52 -11.68 -15.37
C GLN A 271 -17.76 -12.85 -16.32
N GLY A 272 -17.36 -14.05 -15.92
CA GLY A 272 -17.66 -15.28 -16.65
C GLY A 272 -19.17 -15.41 -16.91
N TYR A 273 -19.53 -15.64 -18.16
CA TYR A 273 -20.90 -15.67 -18.66
C TYR A 273 -21.05 -16.76 -19.70
N ILE A 274 -22.04 -17.63 -19.51
CA ILE A 274 -22.34 -18.71 -20.45
C ILE A 274 -23.47 -18.22 -21.36
N GLU A 275 -23.27 -18.27 -22.67
CA GLU A 275 -24.31 -17.89 -23.64
C GLU A 275 -24.38 -18.87 -24.80
N ASN A 276 -25.58 -19.10 -25.32
CA ASN A 276 -25.76 -19.93 -26.50
C ASN A 276 -25.40 -19.12 -27.76
N GLU A 277 -24.69 -19.73 -28.69
CA GLU A 277 -24.34 -19.14 -29.99
C GLU A 277 -25.53 -18.46 -30.69
N VAL A 278 -26.69 -19.11 -30.67
CA VAL A 278 -27.92 -18.63 -31.31
C VAL A 278 -28.38 -17.26 -30.75
N ASP A 279 -28.02 -16.96 -29.51
CA ASP A 279 -28.43 -15.75 -28.78
C ASP A 279 -27.41 -14.60 -28.91
N MET A 280 -26.26 -14.86 -29.54
CA MET A 280 -25.14 -13.93 -29.69
C MET A 280 -25.05 -13.29 -31.08
N ASN A 281 -26.01 -13.54 -31.97
CA ASN A 281 -26.07 -12.91 -33.29
C ASN A 281 -27.49 -12.49 -33.67
N LYS A 282 -27.60 -11.46 -34.52
CA LYS A 282 -28.89 -10.91 -34.98
C LYS A 282 -29.72 -11.91 -35.78
N ASP A 283 -29.06 -12.82 -36.48
CA ASP A 283 -29.72 -13.76 -37.38
C ASP A 283 -30.35 -14.95 -36.65
N GLY A 284 -30.03 -15.15 -35.35
CA GLY A 284 -30.49 -16.30 -34.58
C GLY A 284 -30.00 -17.63 -35.18
N THR A 285 -28.76 -17.66 -35.66
CA THR A 285 -28.16 -18.84 -36.31
C THR A 285 -26.93 -19.34 -35.56
N CYS A 286 -26.45 -20.53 -35.89
CA CYS A 286 -25.29 -21.14 -35.23
C CYS A 286 -24.17 -21.44 -36.22
N ARG A 287 -23.97 -20.53 -37.18
CA ARG A 287 -23.08 -20.72 -38.34
C ARG A 287 -21.60 -20.69 -37.99
N GLU A 288 -21.27 -20.13 -36.84
CA GLU A 288 -19.92 -19.85 -36.43
C GLU A 288 -19.51 -20.81 -35.30
N ASN A 289 -18.47 -20.47 -34.55
CA ASN A 289 -18.10 -21.18 -33.33
C ASN A 289 -17.87 -20.16 -32.21
N CYS A 290 -17.70 -20.63 -30.97
CA CYS A 290 -17.51 -19.72 -29.84
C CYS A 290 -16.33 -18.75 -30.02
N ALA A 291 -15.24 -19.17 -30.65
CA ALA A 291 -14.05 -18.34 -30.84
C ALA A 291 -14.26 -17.20 -31.86
N PHE A 292 -15.29 -17.28 -32.70
CA PHE A 292 -15.68 -16.19 -33.60
C PHE A 292 -16.18 -14.95 -32.82
N TYR A 293 -16.82 -15.17 -31.67
CA TYR A 293 -17.42 -14.11 -30.87
C TYR A 293 -16.38 -13.46 -29.94
N THR A 294 -15.46 -12.69 -30.52
CA THR A 294 -14.50 -11.89 -29.77
C THR A 294 -15.16 -10.67 -29.11
N LEU A 295 -16.15 -10.08 -29.77
CA LEU A 295 -17.00 -8.99 -29.25
C LEU A 295 -18.40 -9.07 -29.85
N THR A 296 -19.42 -9.20 -29.02
CA THR A 296 -20.83 -9.23 -29.40
C THR A 296 -21.72 -8.72 -28.27
N GLN A 297 -23.03 -8.86 -28.40
CA GLN A 297 -24.02 -8.56 -27.37
C GLN A 297 -25.13 -9.61 -27.42
N ARG A 298 -25.97 -9.65 -26.38
CA ARG A 298 -27.13 -10.52 -26.37
C ARG A 298 -28.20 -9.99 -27.34
N HIS A 299 -28.67 -10.84 -28.25
CA HIS A 299 -29.71 -10.52 -29.23
C HIS A 299 -31.06 -11.15 -28.93
N GLY A 300 -31.09 -12.22 -28.12
CA GLY A 300 -32.31 -12.92 -27.78
C GLY A 300 -32.14 -13.86 -26.60
N CYS A 301 -33.16 -14.66 -26.37
CA CYS A 301 -33.09 -15.85 -25.53
C CYS A 301 -33.92 -16.93 -26.19
N TYR A 302 -33.27 -17.79 -26.96
CA TYR A 302 -33.92 -18.76 -27.80
C TYR A 302 -34.65 -19.80 -26.94
N LYS A 303 -35.98 -19.87 -27.10
CA LYS A 303 -36.87 -20.81 -26.42
C LYS A 303 -36.72 -20.84 -24.89
N ASP A 304 -36.41 -19.70 -24.27
CA ASP A 304 -36.24 -19.59 -22.82
C ASP A 304 -35.30 -20.66 -22.23
N GLN A 305 -34.20 -20.94 -22.95
CA GLN A 305 -33.17 -21.90 -22.55
C GLN A 305 -32.36 -21.39 -21.33
N PHE A 306 -31.07 -21.71 -21.22
CA PHE A 306 -30.26 -21.34 -20.05
C PHE A 306 -30.22 -19.81 -19.85
N CYS A 307 -30.27 -19.03 -20.93
CA CYS A 307 -30.39 -17.57 -20.92
C CYS A 307 -31.55 -17.03 -20.06
N ALA A 308 -32.67 -17.75 -19.92
CA ALA A 308 -33.80 -17.35 -19.08
C ALA A 308 -33.60 -17.67 -17.59
N ARG A 309 -32.62 -18.51 -17.26
CA ARG A 309 -32.33 -19.00 -15.89
C ARG A 309 -31.20 -18.25 -15.21
N GLN A 310 -30.56 -17.34 -15.91
CA GLN A 310 -29.47 -16.50 -15.43
C GLN A 310 -29.79 -15.01 -15.63
N PRO A 311 -29.16 -14.10 -14.87
CA PRO A 311 -29.24 -12.68 -15.17
C PRO A 311 -28.70 -12.41 -16.58
N ALA A 312 -29.35 -11.51 -17.33
CA ALA A 312 -28.87 -11.06 -18.62
C ALA A 312 -27.46 -10.45 -18.54
N CYS A 313 -26.66 -10.58 -19.59
CA CYS A 313 -25.60 -9.62 -19.86
C CYS A 313 -26.20 -8.44 -20.63
N SER A 314 -26.30 -7.27 -20.01
CA SER A 314 -26.98 -6.11 -20.62
C SER A 314 -26.07 -5.30 -21.54
N GLY A 315 -24.76 -5.51 -21.46
CA GLY A 315 -23.75 -4.79 -22.23
C GLY A 315 -23.09 -5.68 -23.27
N ARG A 316 -21.77 -5.82 -23.18
CA ARG A 316 -20.93 -6.49 -24.19
C ARG A 316 -20.55 -7.89 -23.73
N ILE A 317 -20.60 -8.84 -24.64
CA ILE A 317 -20.12 -10.21 -24.48
C ILE A 317 -18.80 -10.31 -25.24
N ILE A 318 -17.74 -10.75 -24.57
CA ILE A 318 -16.36 -10.58 -25.04
C ILE A 318 -15.59 -11.89 -24.86
N ASN A 319 -14.68 -12.19 -25.79
CA ASN A 319 -13.73 -13.30 -25.75
C ASN A 319 -14.38 -14.65 -25.41
N CYS A 320 -15.37 -15.04 -26.19
CA CYS A 320 -16.02 -16.33 -26.05
C CYS A 320 -15.10 -17.50 -26.44
N GLN A 321 -15.23 -18.60 -25.72
CA GLN A 321 -14.52 -19.85 -25.99
C GLN A 321 -15.40 -21.05 -25.70
N TYR A 322 -15.13 -22.15 -26.42
CA TYR A 322 -15.72 -23.44 -26.13
C TYR A 322 -14.84 -24.19 -25.13
N ILE A 323 -15.42 -24.76 -24.08
CA ILE A 323 -14.69 -25.48 -23.03
C ILE A 323 -14.93 -26.99 -23.11
N ASP A 324 -16.18 -27.45 -23.03
CA ASP A 324 -16.55 -28.87 -23.13
C ASP A 324 -18.05 -29.05 -23.45
N SER A 325 -18.48 -30.30 -23.63
CA SER A 325 -19.82 -30.70 -24.06
C SER A 325 -20.92 -30.40 -23.03
N ASP A 326 -21.06 -31.26 -22.02
CA ASP A 326 -22.09 -31.16 -21.00
C ASP A 326 -21.53 -30.42 -19.78
N MET A 327 -22.34 -29.53 -19.20
CA MET A 327 -21.94 -28.78 -18.01
C MET A 327 -23.04 -28.73 -16.93
N TRP A 328 -22.58 -28.70 -15.69
CA TRP A 328 -23.37 -28.56 -14.48
C TRP A 328 -23.03 -27.23 -13.83
N ILE A 329 -23.97 -26.30 -13.92
CA ILE A 329 -23.77 -24.92 -13.47
C ILE A 329 -24.43 -24.76 -12.11
N CYS A 330 -23.68 -24.30 -11.12
CA CYS A 330 -24.25 -23.85 -9.87
C CYS A 330 -24.47 -22.33 -9.90
N PRO A 331 -25.71 -21.84 -10.05
CA PRO A 331 -25.99 -20.40 -10.05
C PRO A 331 -25.80 -19.82 -8.65
N ALA A 332 -25.21 -18.63 -8.60
CA ALA A 332 -25.04 -17.88 -7.38
C ALA A 332 -26.39 -17.39 -6.83
N THR A 333 -26.43 -17.08 -5.53
CA THR A 333 -27.64 -16.56 -4.87
C THR A 333 -28.10 -15.23 -5.48
N TRP A 334 -29.39 -14.91 -5.40
CA TRP A 334 -29.97 -13.72 -6.03
C TRP A 334 -29.36 -12.38 -5.59
N ASN A 335 -28.83 -12.31 -4.37
CA ASN A 335 -28.19 -11.11 -3.81
C ASN A 335 -26.66 -11.12 -3.97
N SER A 336 -26.11 -12.08 -4.71
CA SER A 336 -24.68 -12.15 -4.98
C SER A 336 -24.31 -11.26 -6.15
N ASN A 337 -23.12 -10.67 -6.09
CA ASN A 337 -22.51 -10.01 -7.26
C ASN A 337 -22.05 -11.03 -8.31
N ARG A 338 -22.01 -12.32 -7.97
CA ARG A 338 -21.58 -13.42 -8.85
C ARG A 338 -22.75 -13.96 -9.68
N ARG A 339 -22.45 -14.56 -10.83
CA ARG A 339 -23.42 -15.29 -11.65
C ARG A 339 -23.44 -16.78 -11.29
N TYR A 340 -22.26 -17.35 -11.05
CA TYR A 340 -22.06 -18.76 -10.72
C TYR A 340 -21.19 -18.92 -9.47
N GLU A 341 -21.41 -19.98 -8.70
CA GLU A 341 -20.47 -20.41 -7.64
C GLU A 341 -19.36 -21.28 -8.23
N TYR A 342 -19.74 -22.23 -9.08
CA TYR A 342 -18.83 -23.11 -9.81
C TYR A 342 -19.54 -23.70 -11.05
N ILE A 343 -18.75 -24.22 -11.98
CA ILE A 343 -19.21 -24.96 -13.18
C ILE A 343 -18.41 -26.25 -13.27
N GLU A 344 -19.08 -27.40 -13.40
CA GLU A 344 -18.43 -28.70 -13.64
C GLU A 344 -18.72 -29.15 -15.06
N TYR A 345 -17.72 -29.69 -15.75
CA TYR A 345 -17.85 -30.25 -17.10
C TYR A 345 -17.76 -31.78 -17.08
N GLU A 346 -18.30 -32.40 -18.12
CA GLU A 346 -18.37 -33.87 -18.25
C GLU A 346 -17.00 -34.55 -18.26
N ASN A 347 -15.98 -33.91 -18.84
CA ASN A 347 -14.60 -34.40 -18.78
C ASN A 347 -13.95 -34.34 -17.39
N GLY A 348 -14.66 -33.84 -16.36
CA GLY A 348 -14.17 -33.70 -15.00
C GLY A 348 -13.46 -32.38 -14.70
N ARG A 349 -13.33 -31.46 -15.67
CA ARG A 349 -12.82 -30.10 -15.45
C ARG A 349 -13.84 -29.30 -14.63
N THR A 350 -13.35 -28.54 -13.66
CA THR A 350 -14.19 -27.67 -12.82
C THR A 350 -13.66 -26.24 -12.85
N LEU A 351 -14.55 -25.27 -12.98
CA LEU A 351 -14.27 -23.84 -12.84
C LEU A 351 -14.84 -23.36 -11.51
N GLY A 352 -13.99 -22.74 -10.69
CA GLY A 352 -14.33 -22.45 -9.31
C GLY A 352 -14.29 -23.70 -8.42
N HIS A 353 -14.65 -23.51 -7.16
CA HIS A 353 -14.57 -24.56 -6.15
C HIS A 353 -15.92 -25.28 -6.01
N PRO A 354 -16.02 -26.57 -6.40
CA PRO A 354 -17.27 -27.31 -6.29
C PRO A 354 -17.68 -27.50 -4.84
N GLY A 355 -18.97 -27.33 -4.56
CA GLY A 355 -19.50 -27.36 -3.21
C GLY A 355 -21.02 -27.48 -3.18
N SER A 356 -21.65 -27.16 -2.03
CA SER A 356 -23.10 -27.23 -1.91
C SER A 356 -23.78 -26.11 -2.73
N CYS A 357 -24.58 -26.49 -3.73
CA CYS A 357 -25.30 -25.53 -4.55
C CYS A 357 -26.67 -25.17 -3.97
N ARG A 358 -26.81 -23.95 -3.42
CA ARG A 358 -28.04 -23.50 -2.73
C ARG A 358 -29.26 -23.39 -3.65
N ARG A 359 -29.05 -22.97 -4.89
CA ARG A 359 -30.12 -22.77 -5.89
C ARG A 359 -30.38 -24.01 -6.75
N GLY A 360 -29.72 -25.12 -6.44
CA GLY A 360 -29.73 -26.31 -7.28
C GLY A 360 -28.85 -26.16 -8.51
N VAL A 361 -28.33 -27.28 -8.98
CA VAL A 361 -27.47 -27.32 -10.17
C VAL A 361 -28.35 -27.37 -11.42
N THR A 362 -28.01 -26.58 -12.43
CA THR A 362 -28.65 -26.63 -13.75
C THR A 362 -27.73 -27.41 -14.70
N LYS A 363 -28.24 -28.50 -15.29
CA LYS A 363 -27.52 -29.23 -16.32
C LYS A 363 -27.82 -28.63 -17.70
N VAL A 364 -26.78 -28.31 -18.45
CA VAL A 364 -26.85 -27.80 -19.83
C VAL A 364 -26.19 -28.82 -20.75
N TYR A 365 -26.94 -29.31 -21.73
CA TYR A 365 -26.51 -30.39 -22.62
C TYR A 365 -25.87 -29.90 -23.92
N HIS A 366 -24.86 -30.62 -24.37
CA HIS A 366 -24.29 -30.47 -25.70
C HIS A 366 -25.21 -31.06 -26.79
N PRO A 367 -25.13 -30.59 -28.04
CA PRO A 367 -25.96 -31.09 -29.14
C PRO A 367 -25.65 -32.54 -29.56
N PHE A 368 -24.57 -33.14 -29.04
CA PHE A 368 -24.10 -34.48 -29.44
C PHE A 368 -24.41 -35.60 -28.42
N THR A 369 -25.14 -35.33 -27.34
CA THR A 369 -25.49 -36.37 -26.35
C THR A 369 -26.66 -37.21 -26.86
N LEU A 370 -26.35 -38.17 -27.75
CA LEU A 370 -27.31 -39.13 -28.28
C LEU A 370 -27.65 -40.16 -27.18
N HIS A 371 -28.78 -39.98 -26.49
CA HIS A 371 -29.28 -40.97 -25.55
C HIS A 371 -29.73 -42.23 -26.32
N ILE A 372 -28.86 -43.24 -26.34
CA ILE A 372 -29.20 -44.58 -26.82
C ILE A 372 -29.68 -45.40 -25.62
N SER A 373 -30.99 -45.57 -25.51
CA SER A 373 -31.60 -46.46 -24.53
C SER A 373 -31.84 -47.84 -25.16
N PRO A 374 -31.31 -48.96 -24.61
CA PRO A 374 -31.71 -50.28 -25.07
C PRO A 374 -33.16 -50.54 -24.65
N PHE A 375 -34.04 -50.82 -25.62
CA PHE A 375 -35.41 -51.25 -25.37
C PHE A 375 -35.56 -52.72 -25.74
N THR A 376 -36.10 -53.53 -24.84
CA THR A 376 -36.55 -54.90 -25.13
C THR A 376 -38.07 -54.93 -25.06
N ASN A 377 -38.73 -55.24 -26.18
CA ASN A 377 -40.16 -55.48 -26.19
C ASN A 377 -40.42 -56.99 -26.01
N ASP A 378 -41.38 -57.38 -25.19
CA ASP A 378 -41.65 -58.78 -24.77
C ASP A 378 -42.25 -59.68 -25.86
N SER A 379 -42.09 -59.32 -27.14
CA SER A 379 -42.44 -60.19 -28.25
C SER A 379 -41.61 -59.87 -29.49
N ASN A 380 -40.82 -60.87 -29.90
CA ASN A 380 -39.95 -60.95 -31.07
C ASN A 380 -38.51 -60.42 -30.94
N ILE A 381 -37.59 -61.31 -31.32
CA ILE A 381 -36.14 -61.20 -31.26
C ILE A 381 -35.66 -60.18 -32.31
N TYR A 382 -35.57 -58.90 -31.94
CA TYR A 382 -34.70 -57.91 -32.58
C TYR A 382 -34.26 -56.86 -31.55
N SER A 383 -32.95 -56.72 -31.36
CA SER A 383 -32.34 -55.57 -30.67
C SER A 383 -32.23 -54.41 -31.66
N GLY A 384 -33.09 -53.39 -31.51
CA GLY A 384 -33.01 -52.14 -32.25
C GLY A 384 -32.47 -51.00 -31.39
N VAL A 385 -31.74 -50.07 -32.01
CA VAL A 385 -31.39 -48.77 -31.41
C VAL A 385 -32.41 -47.75 -31.90
N CYS A 386 -33.01 -46.98 -31.00
CA CYS A 386 -33.89 -45.89 -31.38
C CYS A 386 -33.62 -44.60 -30.62
N VAL A 387 -33.90 -43.49 -31.28
CA VAL A 387 -33.82 -42.15 -30.70
C VAL A 387 -35.14 -41.89 -29.97
N VAL A 388 -35.06 -41.59 -28.67
CA VAL A 388 -36.23 -41.31 -27.81
C VAL A 388 -36.33 -39.82 -27.49
N ASN A 389 -37.56 -39.30 -27.41
CA ASN A 389 -37.83 -37.95 -26.89
C ASN A 389 -38.00 -37.94 -25.36
N GLU A 390 -38.27 -36.76 -24.77
CA GLU A 390 -38.46 -36.57 -23.32
C GLU A 390 -39.61 -37.40 -22.71
N ASP A 391 -40.55 -37.90 -23.50
CA ASP A 391 -41.65 -38.77 -23.05
C ASP A 391 -41.32 -40.27 -23.15
N GLY A 392 -40.09 -40.63 -23.55
CA GLY A 392 -39.68 -42.02 -23.80
C GLY A 392 -40.27 -42.60 -25.09
N VAL A 393 -40.79 -41.74 -25.98
CA VAL A 393 -41.38 -42.17 -27.27
C VAL A 393 -40.29 -42.26 -28.33
N CYS A 394 -40.25 -43.40 -29.00
CA CYS A 394 -39.24 -43.77 -30.00
C CYS A 394 -39.57 -43.05 -31.33
N VAL A 395 -38.75 -42.07 -31.73
CA VAL A 395 -39.01 -41.13 -32.85
C VAL A 395 -38.29 -41.49 -34.15
N GLY A 396 -37.51 -42.57 -34.15
CA GLY A 396 -36.86 -43.11 -35.35
C GLY A 396 -36.10 -44.40 -35.03
N GLY A 397 -36.38 -45.49 -35.76
CA GLY A 397 -35.76 -46.80 -35.55
C GLY A 397 -34.99 -47.28 -36.78
N PHE A 398 -33.79 -47.83 -36.57
CA PHE A 398 -33.04 -48.59 -37.58
C PHE A 398 -33.23 -50.09 -37.32
N VAL A 399 -33.69 -50.83 -38.34
CA VAL A 399 -33.71 -52.30 -38.32
C VAL A 399 -32.34 -52.80 -38.77
N VAL A 400 -31.55 -53.37 -37.86
CA VAL A 400 -30.29 -54.05 -38.22
C VAL A 400 -30.64 -55.42 -38.80
N ALA A 401 -30.68 -55.52 -40.14
CA ALA A 401 -30.75 -56.80 -40.83
C ALA A 401 -29.36 -57.46 -40.83
N LEU A 402 -29.26 -58.64 -40.21
CA LEU A 402 -28.09 -59.52 -40.23
C LEU A 402 -27.77 -59.96 -41.67
N ALA A 403 -26.60 -59.57 -42.19
CA ALA A 403 -26.00 -60.17 -43.38
C ALA A 403 -24.65 -60.81 -43.01
N VAL A 404 -24.69 -62.12 -42.77
CA VAL A 404 -23.51 -62.99 -42.73
C VAL A 404 -23.30 -63.54 -44.13
N LEU A 405 -22.20 -63.18 -44.80
CA LEU A 405 -21.32 -64.06 -45.61
C LEU A 405 -20.41 -63.25 -46.54
N ALA A 406 -19.09 -63.38 -46.32
CA ALA A 406 -18.05 -63.76 -47.31
C ALA A 406 -16.72 -63.04 -47.06
N LEU A 407 -15.80 -63.77 -46.42
CA LEU A 407 -14.35 -63.61 -46.57
C LEU A 407 -13.96 -63.83 -48.04
N LEU A 408 -13.08 -62.99 -48.60
CA LEU A 408 -11.87 -63.37 -49.33
C LEU A 408 -11.09 -62.13 -49.84
N VAL A 409 -9.87 -62.01 -49.31
CA VAL A 409 -8.60 -61.65 -50.00
C VAL A 409 -8.53 -60.32 -50.75
N LEU A 410 -7.66 -59.43 -50.25
CA LEU A 410 -6.55 -58.87 -51.04
C LEU A 410 -5.40 -58.44 -50.10
N HIS A 411 -4.27 -59.14 -50.25
CA HIS A 411 -2.94 -58.78 -49.74
C HIS A 411 -2.49 -57.43 -50.30
N VAL A 412 -1.84 -56.58 -49.49
CA VAL A 412 -0.50 -55.98 -49.76
C VAL A 412 0.14 -55.60 -48.39
N PRO A 413 1.43 -55.92 -48.15
CA PRO A 413 2.12 -55.71 -46.86
C PRO A 413 2.85 -54.35 -46.80
N VAL A 414 3.34 -53.92 -45.61
CA VAL A 414 4.65 -53.26 -45.46
C VAL A 414 5.09 -53.12 -43.97
N ARG A 415 6.26 -53.74 -43.72
CA ARG A 415 7.38 -53.49 -42.78
C ARG A 415 7.20 -52.82 -41.42
N ARG A 416 7.61 -53.59 -40.40
CA ARG A 416 8.16 -53.16 -39.11
C ARG A 416 9.50 -52.40 -39.25
N ARG A 417 9.69 -51.36 -38.45
CA ARG A 417 10.98 -51.01 -37.82
C ARG A 417 10.76 -50.66 -36.35
N ARG A 418 11.57 -51.28 -35.48
CA ARG A 418 11.82 -50.85 -34.09
C ARG A 418 12.70 -49.60 -34.09
N PRO A 419 12.80 -48.93 -32.93
CA PRO A 419 14.13 -48.80 -32.34
C PRO A 419 14.19 -49.21 -30.86
N GLU A 420 15.33 -49.80 -30.50
CA GLU A 420 15.84 -49.92 -29.13
C GLU A 420 16.48 -48.58 -28.69
N VAL A 421 16.41 -48.25 -27.40
CA VAL A 421 17.51 -47.59 -26.67
C VAL A 421 17.60 -48.15 -25.24
N ARG A 422 18.84 -48.38 -24.81
CA ARG A 422 19.33 -48.98 -23.56
C ARG A 422 19.21 -48.07 -22.31
N PRO A 423 19.34 -48.63 -21.10
CA PRO A 423 19.29 -47.89 -19.82
C PRO A 423 20.67 -47.46 -19.33
N LEU A 424 20.71 -46.43 -18.48
CA LEU A 424 21.85 -46.08 -17.63
C LEU A 424 21.41 -46.00 -16.16
N LEU A 425 22.30 -46.49 -15.30
CA LEU A 425 22.12 -46.84 -13.90
C LEU A 425 23.17 -46.07 -13.10
N GLN A 426 22.79 -45.53 -11.93
CA GLN A 426 23.58 -45.27 -10.70
C GLN A 426 22.84 -44.19 -9.89
N HIS A 427 22.85 -44.07 -8.56
CA HIS A 427 23.15 -44.90 -7.39
C HIS A 427 23.03 -43.92 -6.20
N ALA A 428 22.34 -44.24 -5.09
CA ALA A 428 22.71 -43.75 -3.75
C ALA A 428 21.94 -44.51 -2.65
N ARG A 429 22.70 -45.24 -1.82
CA ARG A 429 22.38 -45.68 -0.43
C ARG A 429 22.64 -44.48 0.51
N HIS A 430 22.33 -44.39 1.81
CA HIS A 430 21.94 -45.20 2.98
C HIS A 430 21.21 -44.17 3.90
N ASP A 431 20.41 -44.46 4.94
CA ASP A 431 20.72 -45.15 6.20
C ASP A 431 19.44 -45.13 7.08
N GLY A 432 19.34 -46.02 8.08
CA GLY A 432 18.15 -46.17 8.93
C GLY A 432 18.37 -45.86 10.41
N ARG A 433 17.28 -45.63 11.18
CA ARG A 433 17.09 -46.09 12.58
C ARG A 433 15.73 -45.72 13.20
N ARG A 434 15.00 -46.77 13.60
CA ARG A 434 14.26 -47.06 14.86
C ARG A 434 13.46 -45.97 15.65
N ARG A 435 12.16 -46.33 15.80
CA ARG A 435 11.36 -46.62 17.04
C ARG A 435 10.57 -45.54 17.81
N GLN A 436 9.42 -46.05 18.31
CA GLN A 436 8.47 -45.65 19.37
C GLN A 436 7.28 -44.77 18.92
N GLN A 437 5.98 -45.17 18.92
CA GLN A 437 5.08 -46.03 19.74
C GLN A 437 4.25 -45.22 20.76
N GLN A 438 2.93 -45.08 20.51
CA GLN A 438 1.79 -45.29 21.45
C GLN A 438 0.44 -44.94 20.74
N VAL A 439 -0.50 -45.90 20.57
CA VAL A 439 -1.69 -46.23 21.42
C VAL A 439 -2.86 -45.26 21.13
N SER A 440 -4.13 -45.63 20.87
CA SER A 440 -4.99 -46.73 21.38
C SER A 440 -6.18 -47.07 20.44
N ASP A 441 -6.42 -48.38 20.31
CA ASP A 441 -7.66 -49.18 20.28
C ASP A 441 -9.06 -48.56 20.05
N ALA A 442 -9.88 -49.21 19.21
CA ALA A 442 -10.87 -50.19 19.69
C ALA A 442 -11.67 -50.89 18.55
N ASN A 443 -11.57 -52.23 18.53
CA ASN A 443 -12.60 -53.29 18.31
C ASN A 443 -13.56 -53.29 17.10
N VAL A 444 -13.64 -54.43 16.39
CA VAL A 444 -14.65 -55.50 16.63
C VAL A 444 -14.61 -56.61 15.54
N THR A 445 -14.34 -57.84 16.03
CA THR A 445 -14.61 -59.23 15.56
C THR A 445 -14.58 -59.66 14.09
N ILE A 446 -13.70 -60.64 13.85
CA ILE A 446 -13.71 -61.61 12.74
C ILE A 446 -14.40 -62.90 13.22
N ARG A 447 -15.31 -63.46 12.40
CA ARG A 447 -15.66 -64.89 12.41
C ARG A 447 -15.42 -65.46 11.01
N THR A 448 -14.53 -66.44 10.93
CA THR A 448 -14.43 -67.47 9.87
C THR A 448 -15.43 -68.60 10.17
N PRO A 449 -15.94 -69.41 9.20
CA PRO A 449 -15.13 -70.45 8.54
C PRO A 449 -15.52 -70.92 7.11
N GLU A 450 -14.62 -71.74 6.54
CA GLU A 450 -14.82 -72.96 5.71
C GLU A 450 -15.39 -72.97 4.26
N ARG A 451 -14.44 -73.21 3.34
CA ARG A 451 -14.36 -74.25 2.26
C ARG A 451 -15.58 -75.22 2.16
N ILE A 452 -16.22 -75.46 1.00
CA ILE A 452 -15.84 -76.43 -0.06
C ILE A 452 -16.83 -76.39 -1.27
N GLN A 453 -16.27 -76.49 -2.49
CA GLN A 453 -16.74 -77.06 -3.78
C GLN A 453 -18.21 -76.95 -4.26
N ASN A 454 -18.43 -76.32 -5.44
CA ASN A 454 -18.62 -76.97 -6.76
C ASN A 454 -19.23 -75.98 -7.77
N GLY A 455 -18.89 -76.17 -9.04
CA GLY A 455 -19.07 -75.18 -10.11
C GLY A 455 -20.52 -74.81 -10.48
N LYS A 456 -20.66 -73.53 -10.84
CA LYS A 456 -21.51 -73.05 -11.95
C LYS A 456 -21.19 -71.57 -12.14
N LEU A 457 -20.72 -71.22 -13.33
CA LEU A 457 -20.55 -69.83 -13.77
C LEU A 457 -21.96 -69.25 -13.90
N MET A 458 -22.42 -68.50 -12.89
CA MET A 458 -23.68 -67.76 -12.92
C MET A 458 -23.35 -66.27 -13.02
N LEU A 459 -23.74 -65.67 -14.14
CA LEU A 459 -23.67 -64.24 -14.43
C LEU A 459 -24.60 -63.51 -13.45
N LEU A 460 -24.05 -62.86 -12.43
CA LEU A 460 -24.78 -61.99 -11.51
C LEU A 460 -24.77 -60.56 -12.08
N MET A 461 -25.93 -60.12 -12.55
CA MET A 461 -26.23 -58.71 -12.78
C MET A 461 -26.10 -57.95 -11.45
N PHE A 462 -25.23 -56.95 -11.39
CA PHE A 462 -25.31 -55.91 -10.38
C PHE A 462 -26.44 -54.96 -10.75
N VAL A 463 -27.54 -55.01 -10.00
CA VAL A 463 -28.50 -53.92 -9.93
C VAL A 463 -27.82 -52.78 -9.19
N ALA A 464 -27.35 -51.76 -9.92
CA ALA A 464 -26.98 -50.49 -9.33
C ALA A 464 -28.25 -49.76 -8.91
N GLN A 465 -28.43 -49.63 -7.60
CA GLN A 465 -29.54 -48.92 -6.99
C GLN A 465 -29.42 -47.43 -7.31
N SER A 466 -30.28 -46.93 -8.20
CA SER A 466 -30.44 -45.51 -8.50
C SER A 466 -30.83 -44.75 -7.22
N ASP A 467 -29.90 -43.97 -6.69
CA ASP A 467 -30.19 -42.96 -5.67
C ASP A 467 -31.11 -41.88 -6.29
N LYS A 468 -32.36 -41.81 -5.83
CA LYS A 468 -33.35 -40.84 -6.33
C LYS A 468 -33.00 -39.44 -5.83
N ARG A 469 -32.03 -38.77 -6.46
CA ARG A 469 -31.94 -37.30 -6.41
C ARG A 469 -33.11 -36.71 -7.19
N LYS A 470 -33.76 -35.68 -6.63
CA LYS A 470 -34.82 -34.91 -7.31
C LYS A 470 -34.32 -34.50 -8.72
N PRO A 471 -35.18 -34.54 -9.76
CA PRO A 471 -34.78 -34.14 -11.09
C PRO A 471 -34.33 -32.67 -11.06
N SER A 472 -33.07 -32.43 -11.44
CA SER A 472 -32.59 -31.09 -11.73
C SER A 472 -33.19 -30.65 -13.06
N PRO A 473 -33.59 -29.38 -13.21
CA PRO A 473 -34.19 -28.92 -14.45
C PRO A 473 -33.09 -28.86 -15.52
N SER A 474 -33.18 -29.69 -16.56
CA SER A 474 -32.29 -29.70 -17.71
C SER A 474 -32.65 -28.61 -18.73
N VAL A 475 -31.69 -28.26 -19.60
CA VAL A 475 -31.91 -27.47 -20.81
C VAL A 475 -31.14 -28.11 -21.97
N ASP A 476 -31.85 -28.43 -23.05
CA ASP A 476 -31.27 -29.06 -24.24
C ASP A 476 -30.80 -28.02 -25.27
N SER A 477 -29.74 -28.36 -26.02
CA SER A 477 -29.42 -27.70 -27.29
C SER A 477 -30.08 -28.45 -28.45
N TRP A 478 -30.79 -27.76 -29.36
CA TRP A 478 -31.73 -28.38 -30.30
C TRP A 478 -31.47 -28.05 -31.78
N TRP A 479 -31.95 -28.93 -32.66
CA TRP A 479 -31.75 -29.00 -34.13
C TRP A 479 -32.73 -28.12 -34.94
N GLN A 480 -32.24 -27.25 -35.83
CA GLN A 480 -33.07 -26.68 -36.92
C GLN A 480 -33.10 -27.65 -38.12
N TRP A 481 -34.30 -28.15 -38.44
CA TRP A 481 -34.60 -29.34 -39.25
C TRP A 481 -34.05 -29.41 -40.70
N TRP A 482 -33.25 -28.45 -41.18
CA TRP A 482 -32.75 -28.42 -42.57
C TRP A 482 -31.27 -28.01 -42.74
N LYS A 483 -30.45 -27.90 -41.68
CA LYS A 483 -29.00 -27.65 -41.79
C LYS A 483 -28.21 -28.41 -40.73
N VAL A 484 -27.05 -28.99 -41.10
CA VAL A 484 -26.13 -29.80 -40.28
C VAL A 484 -25.37 -28.95 -39.25
N LEU A 485 -26.09 -28.08 -38.53
CA LEU A 485 -25.53 -26.95 -37.80
C LEU A 485 -26.04 -26.95 -36.36
N HIS A 486 -25.10 -27.00 -35.42
CA HIS A 486 -25.32 -27.21 -34.00
C HIS A 486 -24.88 -25.99 -33.19
N CYS A 487 -25.72 -25.54 -32.27
CA CYS A 487 -25.42 -24.39 -31.43
C CYS A 487 -24.65 -24.84 -30.19
N SER A 488 -23.47 -24.27 -29.98
CA SER A 488 -22.68 -24.53 -28.79
C SER A 488 -22.97 -23.50 -27.70
N TYR A 489 -22.92 -23.94 -26.44
CA TYR A 489 -22.82 -23.02 -25.31
C TYR A 489 -21.37 -22.55 -25.17
N CYS A 490 -21.19 -21.24 -25.16
CA CYS A 490 -19.90 -20.59 -25.10
C CYS A 490 -19.68 -20.02 -23.71
N PHE A 491 -18.48 -20.18 -23.18
CA PHE A 491 -18.03 -19.44 -22.00
C PHE A 491 -17.38 -18.14 -22.48
N CYS A 492 -17.92 -17.01 -22.05
CA CYS A 492 -17.52 -15.67 -22.44
C CYS A 492 -17.27 -14.80 -21.20
N LEU A 493 -16.82 -13.56 -21.43
CA LEU A 493 -16.81 -12.51 -20.42
C LEU A 493 -17.96 -11.55 -20.69
N CYS A 494 -18.71 -11.20 -19.66
CA CYS A 494 -19.75 -10.19 -19.70
C CYS A 494 -19.23 -8.89 -19.08
N GLU A 495 -19.27 -7.84 -19.88
CA GLU A 495 -19.22 -6.46 -19.43
C GLU A 495 -20.66 -5.95 -19.28
N ASP A 496 -21.13 -5.84 -18.04
CA ASP A 496 -22.53 -5.56 -17.75
C ASP A 496 -22.75 -4.07 -17.45
N VAL A 497 -23.65 -3.47 -18.23
CA VAL A 497 -24.03 -2.04 -18.12
C VAL A 497 -25.29 -1.84 -17.27
N ALA A 498 -25.72 -2.88 -16.53
CA ALA A 498 -26.85 -2.78 -15.61
C ALA A 498 -26.65 -1.64 -14.59
N GLU A 499 -27.75 -1.04 -14.11
CA GLU A 499 -27.70 0.06 -13.13
C GLU A 499 -26.93 -0.30 -11.84
N SER A 500 -26.87 -1.59 -11.51
CA SER A 500 -26.13 -2.13 -10.37
C SER A 500 -24.62 -2.31 -10.59
N SER A 501 -24.08 -1.82 -11.72
CA SER A 501 -22.64 -1.84 -12.01
C SER A 501 -21.90 -0.78 -11.20
N GLU A 502 -20.80 -1.15 -10.55
CA GLU A 502 -20.03 -0.28 -9.65
C GLU A 502 -18.57 -0.20 -10.12
N ARG A 503 -18.39 0.43 -11.29
CA ARG A 503 -17.12 0.45 -12.03
C ARG A 503 -16.64 1.87 -12.39
N PHE A 504 -17.03 2.84 -11.57
CA PHE A 504 -16.81 4.26 -11.83
C PHE A 504 -15.77 4.86 -10.88
N PHE A 505 -14.88 5.69 -11.42
CA PHE A 505 -13.88 6.43 -10.64
C PHE A 505 -14.12 7.92 -10.78
N SER A 506 -14.12 8.65 -9.67
CA SER A 506 -14.29 10.10 -9.66
C SER A 506 -13.04 10.81 -10.20
N MET A 507 -13.26 11.72 -11.15
CA MET A 507 -12.22 12.60 -11.72
C MET A 507 -12.14 13.95 -11.00
N ARG A 508 -13.07 14.22 -10.08
CA ARG A 508 -13.08 15.43 -9.27
C ARG A 508 -11.85 15.49 -8.36
N GLU A 509 -11.25 16.67 -8.27
CA GLU A 509 -10.08 16.93 -7.44
C GLU A 509 -10.40 16.91 -5.94
N ALA A 510 -9.46 16.38 -5.17
CA ALA A 510 -9.46 16.46 -3.71
C ALA A 510 -8.31 17.40 -3.29
N LEU A 511 -8.64 18.67 -3.09
CA LEU A 511 -7.70 19.73 -2.68
C LEU A 511 -7.92 20.13 -1.22
N SER A 512 -6.82 20.37 -0.48
CA SER A 512 -6.88 20.99 0.83
C SER A 512 -7.21 22.48 0.71
N ASP A 513 -7.70 23.10 1.78
CA ASP A 513 -7.89 24.56 1.81
C ASP A 513 -6.55 25.29 1.95
N VAL A 514 -5.83 25.39 0.83
CA VAL A 514 -4.52 26.05 0.73
C VAL A 514 -4.62 27.55 1.10
N ALA A 515 -5.76 28.19 0.84
CA ALA A 515 -5.99 29.59 1.18
C ALA A 515 -5.99 29.84 2.70
N THR A 516 -6.42 28.86 3.49
CA THR A 516 -6.34 28.89 4.96
C THR A 516 -5.11 28.14 5.51
N ASN A 517 -4.06 27.99 4.69
CA ASN A 517 -2.77 27.39 5.06
C ASN A 517 -2.87 25.91 5.47
N LYS A 518 -3.77 25.14 4.82
CA LYS A 518 -3.92 23.70 5.06
C LYS A 518 -3.21 22.84 4.03
N VAL A 519 -2.66 21.72 4.50
CA VAL A 519 -1.95 20.70 3.72
C VAL A 519 -2.66 19.36 3.84
N VAL A 520 -2.36 18.43 2.92
CA VAL A 520 -2.84 17.05 3.00
C VAL A 520 -2.07 16.31 4.10
N THR A 521 -2.81 15.66 4.99
CA THR A 521 -2.28 14.91 6.15
C THR A 521 -2.73 13.45 6.19
N GLY A 522 -3.66 13.09 5.31
CA GLY A 522 -4.14 11.73 5.15
C GLY A 522 -4.75 11.52 3.77
N LEU A 523 -4.77 10.28 3.30
CA LEU A 523 -5.30 9.90 2.00
C LEU A 523 -5.99 8.54 2.10
N ARG A 524 -7.10 8.37 1.39
CA ARG A 524 -7.77 7.08 1.21
C ARG A 524 -8.59 7.05 -0.07
N LEU A 525 -8.89 5.84 -0.53
CA LEU A 525 -9.99 5.59 -1.46
C LEU A 525 -11.25 5.28 -0.67
N VAL A 526 -12.39 5.78 -1.11
CA VAL A 526 -13.69 5.38 -0.57
C VAL A 526 -14.66 5.11 -1.69
N LYS A 527 -15.51 4.10 -1.50
CA LYS A 527 -16.63 3.83 -2.40
C LYS A 527 -17.90 4.44 -1.81
N LEU A 528 -18.50 5.39 -2.52
CA LEU A 528 -19.77 6.01 -2.15
C LEU A 528 -20.77 5.76 -3.28
N GLY A 529 -21.82 4.99 -2.99
CA GLY A 529 -22.68 4.45 -4.04
C GLY A 529 -21.87 3.61 -5.03
N ARG A 530 -21.89 4.00 -6.30
CA ARG A 530 -21.24 3.27 -7.40
C ARG A 530 -19.85 3.80 -7.78
N ILE A 531 -19.39 4.87 -7.12
CA ILE A 531 -18.19 5.61 -7.51
C ILE A 531 -17.09 5.48 -6.44
N PHE A 532 -15.86 5.24 -6.90
CA PHE A 532 -14.64 5.34 -6.10
C PHE A 532 -14.12 6.78 -6.10
N HIS A 533 -13.91 7.35 -4.93
CA HIS A 533 -13.40 8.70 -4.73
C HIS A 533 -12.06 8.68 -3.99
N LEU A 534 -11.16 9.58 -4.39
CA LEU A 534 -10.06 9.99 -3.53
C LEU A 534 -10.61 10.91 -2.44
N GLN A 535 -10.23 10.62 -1.19
CA GLN A 535 -10.54 11.47 -0.06
C GLN A 535 -9.25 11.84 0.66
N ILE A 536 -9.09 13.12 0.96
CA ILE A 536 -7.98 13.62 1.77
C ILE A 536 -8.44 13.98 3.18
N SER A 537 -7.52 13.88 4.13
CA SER A 537 -7.58 14.63 5.37
C SER A 537 -6.70 15.87 5.25
N GLU A 538 -7.16 16.98 5.81
CA GLU A 538 -6.40 18.23 5.82
C GLU A 538 -6.05 18.64 7.25
N GLY A 539 -4.89 19.29 7.41
CA GLY A 539 -4.41 19.84 8.68
C GLY A 539 -3.73 21.19 8.47
N SER A 540 -3.56 21.96 9.54
CA SER A 540 -2.93 23.29 9.47
C SER A 540 -1.41 23.17 9.50
N LEU A 541 -0.75 23.77 8.51
CA LEU A 541 0.71 23.88 8.48
C LEU A 541 1.18 24.97 9.45
N GLU A 542 2.14 24.63 10.29
CA GLU A 542 2.77 25.53 11.26
C GLU A 542 4.26 25.72 10.92
N ALA A 543 4.90 26.61 11.66
CA ALA A 543 6.33 26.91 11.50
C ALA A 543 7.20 25.64 11.54
N ARG A 544 8.24 25.62 10.72
CA ARG A 544 9.25 24.55 10.63
C ARG A 544 8.68 23.16 10.27
N GLY A 545 7.58 23.16 9.52
CA GLY A 545 6.99 21.94 8.95
C GLY A 545 6.29 21.06 9.98
N GLU A 546 5.93 21.61 11.14
CA GLU A 546 5.01 20.99 12.08
C GLU A 546 3.58 21.10 11.55
N VAL A 547 2.74 20.10 11.84
CA VAL A 547 1.38 20.04 11.33
C VAL A 547 0.42 19.79 12.47
N LYS A 548 -0.58 20.67 12.60
CA LYS A 548 -1.70 20.44 13.49
C LYS A 548 -2.72 19.54 12.78
N PRO A 549 -3.04 18.35 13.32
CA PRO A 549 -4.04 17.47 12.74
C PRO A 549 -5.39 18.16 12.53
N GLY A 550 -6.08 17.76 11.47
CA GLY A 550 -7.45 18.19 11.21
C GLY A 550 -8.36 17.02 10.86
N GLU A 551 -9.31 17.24 9.97
CA GLU A 551 -10.41 16.30 9.69
C GLU A 551 -10.37 15.80 8.24
N TRP A 552 -11.16 14.78 7.96
CA TRP A 552 -11.39 14.30 6.60
C TRP A 552 -12.29 15.25 5.84
N VAL A 553 -11.86 15.68 4.65
CA VAL A 553 -12.66 16.58 3.79
C VAL A 553 -13.89 15.82 3.29
N LYS A 554 -15.07 16.41 3.46
CA LYS A 554 -16.33 15.79 3.03
C LYS A 554 -16.39 15.71 1.51
N ILE A 555 -16.65 14.51 0.98
CA ILE A 555 -16.84 14.30 -0.46
C ILE A 555 -18.24 14.77 -0.85
N ARG A 556 -18.31 15.54 -1.94
CA ARG A 556 -19.57 15.85 -2.63
C ARG A 556 -19.98 14.64 -3.46
N GLN A 557 -20.84 13.81 -2.91
CA GLN A 557 -21.39 12.63 -3.57
C GLN A 557 -22.19 13.03 -4.81
N PHE A 558 -22.14 12.19 -5.83
CA PHE A 558 -22.91 12.31 -7.07
C PHE A 558 -23.12 10.92 -7.66
N ASP A 559 -24.10 10.76 -8.54
CA ASP A 559 -24.35 9.52 -9.25
C ASP A 559 -24.03 9.67 -10.76
N PRO A 560 -23.50 8.64 -11.44
CA PRO A 560 -23.25 8.68 -12.87
C PRO A 560 -24.49 8.95 -13.73
N ASN A 561 -25.70 8.65 -13.23
CA ASN A 561 -26.96 8.87 -13.94
C ASN A 561 -27.55 10.27 -13.70
N ASP A 562 -26.94 11.10 -12.85
CA ASP A 562 -27.40 12.47 -12.62
C ASP A 562 -27.20 13.31 -13.89
N HIS A 563 -28.20 14.12 -14.24
CA HIS A 563 -28.22 14.92 -15.49
C HIS A 563 -27.02 15.86 -15.65
N ASP A 564 -26.46 16.37 -14.53
CA ASP A 564 -25.39 17.36 -14.53
C ASP A 564 -23.99 16.73 -14.47
N THR A 565 -23.90 15.40 -14.41
CA THR A 565 -22.64 14.65 -14.32
C THR A 565 -22.19 14.19 -15.70
N LYS A 566 -20.90 14.39 -16.04
CA LYS A 566 -20.35 14.05 -17.36
C LYS A 566 -19.22 13.02 -17.29
N GLU A 567 -19.32 11.96 -18.09
CA GLU A 567 -18.24 11.00 -18.29
C GLU A 567 -17.00 11.68 -18.91
N GLY A 568 -15.81 11.31 -18.43
CA GLY A 568 -14.52 11.90 -18.81
C GLY A 568 -14.22 13.26 -18.16
N VAL A 569 -15.18 13.86 -17.45
CA VAL A 569 -15.01 15.13 -16.72
C VAL A 569 -15.22 14.94 -15.22
N ASP A 570 -16.35 14.35 -14.82
CA ASP A 570 -16.69 14.09 -13.42
C ASP A 570 -16.30 12.68 -12.97
N TYR A 571 -16.45 11.69 -13.86
CA TYR A 571 -16.12 10.29 -13.60
C TYR A 571 -15.58 9.59 -14.84
N HIS A 572 -14.85 8.50 -14.61
CA HIS A 572 -14.40 7.54 -15.62
C HIS A 572 -15.11 6.20 -15.43
N THR A 573 -15.56 5.59 -16.53
CA THR A 573 -16.15 4.25 -16.51
C THR A 573 -15.13 3.23 -16.94
N LEU A 574 -14.87 2.22 -16.11
CA LEU A 574 -14.06 1.09 -16.54
C LEU A 574 -14.81 0.29 -17.62
N THR A 575 -14.10 -0.04 -18.69
CA THR A 575 -14.58 -0.85 -19.82
C THR A 575 -13.51 -1.85 -20.21
N TYR A 576 -13.83 -2.84 -21.04
CA TYR A 576 -12.87 -3.82 -21.53
C TYR A 576 -11.64 -3.15 -22.13
N GLU A 577 -11.77 -2.03 -22.83
CA GLU A 577 -10.62 -1.31 -23.39
C GLU A 577 -9.98 -0.34 -22.39
N ASN A 578 -10.78 0.34 -21.55
CA ASN A 578 -10.30 1.38 -20.62
C ASN A 578 -10.34 0.90 -19.16
N ARG A 579 -9.52 -0.10 -18.84
CA ARG A 579 -9.45 -0.74 -17.50
C ARG A 579 -8.08 -0.68 -16.84
N ALA A 580 -7.14 0.07 -17.41
CA ALA A 580 -5.81 0.23 -16.83
C ALA A 580 -5.82 1.33 -15.75
N ILE A 581 -5.09 1.11 -14.68
CA ILE A 581 -4.78 2.11 -13.66
C ILE A 581 -3.29 2.16 -13.41
N ASP A 582 -2.78 3.38 -13.35
CA ASP A 582 -1.37 3.64 -13.21
C ASP A 582 -0.93 3.62 -11.75
N LEU A 583 0.16 2.91 -11.49
CA LEU A 583 0.78 2.73 -10.19
C LEU A 583 1.95 3.71 -10.06
N ASP A 584 1.60 5.00 -10.03
CA ASP A 584 2.55 6.08 -9.89
C ASP A 584 2.76 6.47 -8.44
N GLU A 585 4.02 6.70 -8.10
CA GLU A 585 4.45 7.29 -6.84
C GLU A 585 5.06 8.66 -7.14
N LEU A 586 4.37 9.74 -6.78
CA LEU A 586 4.76 11.11 -7.11
C LEU A 586 5.19 11.85 -5.85
N ASP A 587 6.33 12.54 -5.93
CA ASP A 587 6.83 13.40 -4.85
C ASP A 587 6.97 14.84 -5.32
N SER A 588 6.66 15.78 -4.43
CA SER A 588 6.78 17.20 -4.73
C SER A 588 8.25 17.60 -4.86
N PRO A 589 8.57 18.59 -5.71
CA PRO A 589 9.90 19.15 -5.79
C PRO A 589 10.32 19.80 -4.46
N GLU A 590 11.61 20.06 -4.33
CA GLU A 590 12.15 20.70 -3.12
C GLU A 590 11.43 22.03 -2.80
N GLY A 591 11.12 22.25 -1.52
CA GLY A 591 10.39 23.45 -1.06
C GLY A 591 8.89 23.42 -1.30
N HIS A 592 8.32 22.29 -1.74
CA HIS A 592 6.88 22.11 -1.94
C HIS A 592 6.32 21.01 -1.02
N VAL A 593 5.01 21.05 -0.81
CA VAL A 593 4.24 20.09 0.01
C VAL A 593 2.98 19.65 -0.71
N LEU A 594 2.48 18.47 -0.32
CA LEU A 594 1.26 17.90 -0.87
C LEU A 594 0.03 18.69 -0.39
N THR A 595 -0.78 19.13 -1.34
CA THR A 595 -1.99 19.93 -1.10
C THR A 595 -3.21 19.38 -1.84
N GLY A 596 -3.07 18.29 -2.59
CA GLY A 596 -4.22 17.60 -3.13
C GLY A 596 -3.85 16.47 -4.08
N VAL A 597 -4.87 15.76 -4.53
CA VAL A 597 -4.76 14.62 -5.44
C VAL A 597 -5.97 14.56 -6.37
N ARG A 598 -5.82 13.94 -7.54
CA ARG A 598 -6.93 13.62 -8.44
C ARG A 598 -6.60 12.47 -9.37
N PHE A 599 -7.63 11.91 -10.00
CA PHE A 599 -7.47 11.09 -11.18
C PHE A 599 -7.58 11.94 -12.45
N ARG A 600 -6.86 11.55 -13.49
CA ARG A 600 -7.00 12.05 -14.87
C ARG A 600 -7.00 10.87 -15.84
N THR A 601 -7.73 10.97 -16.93
CA THR A 601 -7.67 9.97 -18.01
C THR A 601 -6.68 10.42 -19.07
N VAL A 602 -5.76 9.54 -19.45
CA VAL A 602 -4.86 9.72 -20.60
C VAL A 602 -4.85 8.42 -21.39
N GLY A 603 -5.31 8.48 -22.64
CA GLY A 603 -5.57 7.25 -23.41
C GLY A 603 -6.58 6.35 -22.69
N ALA A 604 -6.20 5.10 -22.46
CA ALA A 604 -7.03 4.07 -21.81
C ALA A 604 -6.76 3.91 -20.30
N HIS A 605 -5.91 4.76 -19.72
CA HIS A 605 -5.39 4.63 -18.36
C HIS A 605 -5.99 5.67 -17.41
N LEU A 606 -6.22 5.24 -16.17
CA LEU A 606 -6.42 6.12 -15.02
C LEU A 606 -5.06 6.55 -14.46
N HIS A 607 -4.68 7.79 -14.75
CA HIS A 607 -3.49 8.44 -14.22
C HIS A 607 -3.77 9.07 -12.85
N PHE A 608 -2.81 8.94 -11.94
CA PHE A 608 -2.83 9.59 -10.64
C PHE A 608 -2.00 10.88 -10.66
N GLU A 609 -2.57 11.98 -10.16
CA GLU A 609 -1.88 13.27 -10.09
C GLU A 609 -1.88 13.82 -8.67
N ILE A 610 -0.81 14.54 -8.32
CA ILE A 610 -0.71 15.27 -7.05
C ILE A 610 -0.66 16.78 -7.28
N HIS A 611 -1.21 17.55 -6.34
CA HIS A 611 -1.08 19.00 -6.33
C HIS A 611 -0.01 19.42 -5.31
N ALA A 612 1.07 20.01 -5.80
CA ALA A 612 2.21 20.46 -5.02
C ALA A 612 2.20 21.98 -4.86
N THR A 613 2.27 22.46 -3.63
CA THR A 613 2.29 23.91 -3.34
C THR A 613 3.61 24.30 -2.66
N PRO A 614 4.32 25.34 -3.14
CA PRO A 614 5.53 25.83 -2.48
C PRO A 614 5.21 26.43 -1.12
N PHE A 615 6.12 26.29 -0.16
CA PHE A 615 5.96 26.83 1.18
C PHE A 615 7.27 27.36 1.76
N ASN A 616 7.16 28.30 2.68
CA ASN A 616 8.28 28.73 3.50
C ASN A 616 8.39 27.81 4.72
N TYR A 617 9.51 27.08 4.85
CA TYR A 617 9.71 26.14 5.94
C TYR A 617 9.78 26.84 7.30
N THR A 618 10.58 27.90 7.44
CA THR A 618 10.73 28.60 8.72
C THR A 618 9.40 29.17 9.23
N THR A 619 8.58 29.77 8.37
CA THR A 619 7.29 30.38 8.79
C THR A 619 6.09 29.45 8.70
N GLY A 620 6.20 28.32 7.99
CA GLY A 620 5.09 27.40 7.75
C GLY A 620 3.99 27.96 6.84
N ARG A 621 4.32 28.83 5.88
CA ARG A 621 3.32 29.53 5.06
C ARG A 621 3.33 29.05 3.61
N LEU A 622 2.15 28.66 3.11
CA LEU A 622 1.92 28.22 1.74
C LEU A 622 1.84 29.40 0.77
N ALA A 623 2.41 29.25 -0.42
CA ALA A 623 2.27 30.17 -1.54
C ALA A 623 1.14 29.68 -2.47
N ALA A 624 -0.12 29.84 -2.06
CA ALA A 624 -1.30 29.25 -2.70
C ALA A 624 -1.38 29.49 -4.23
N ALA A 625 -1.05 30.70 -4.68
CA ALA A 625 -1.11 31.08 -6.10
C ALA A 625 -0.04 30.38 -6.99
N ARG A 626 0.90 29.65 -6.39
CA ARG A 626 2.00 28.97 -7.08
C ARG A 626 1.88 27.44 -7.02
N GLY A 627 0.72 26.91 -6.62
CA GLY A 627 0.44 25.48 -6.66
C GLY A 627 0.40 24.95 -8.09
N GLN A 628 0.83 23.71 -8.27
CA GLN A 628 0.84 23.04 -9.57
C GLN A 628 0.49 21.56 -9.47
N TRP A 629 -0.16 21.04 -10.51
CA TRP A 629 -0.40 19.61 -10.68
C TRP A 629 0.86 18.94 -11.24
N LEU A 630 1.25 17.84 -10.63
CA LEU A 630 2.35 16.96 -11.05
C LEU A 630 1.75 15.63 -11.48
N SER A 631 2.26 15.11 -12.59
CA SER A 631 1.83 13.86 -13.23
C SER A 631 3.05 13.13 -13.77
N ASN A 632 2.95 11.81 -13.87
CA ASN A 632 3.80 11.03 -14.77
C ASN A 632 3.05 10.85 -16.09
N ASP A 633 3.51 11.51 -17.16
CA ASP A 633 2.84 11.48 -18.47
C ASP A 633 3.46 10.43 -19.42
N ASN A 634 4.23 9.46 -18.90
CA ASN A 634 4.66 8.31 -19.69
C ASN A 634 3.44 7.58 -20.25
N THR A 635 3.47 7.23 -21.53
CA THR A 635 2.38 6.53 -22.22
C THR A 635 2.93 5.34 -23.00
N GLU A 636 2.08 4.37 -23.35
CA GLU A 636 2.50 3.18 -24.13
C GLU A 636 3.14 3.51 -25.49
N GLY A 637 2.81 4.68 -26.06
CA GLY A 637 3.37 5.17 -27.32
C GLY A 637 4.55 6.15 -27.18
N GLY A 638 5.01 6.41 -25.95
CA GLY A 638 6.12 7.32 -25.67
C GLY A 638 7.50 6.68 -25.81
N ASP A 639 8.56 7.49 -25.68
CA ASP A 639 9.95 7.02 -25.75
C ASP A 639 10.33 6.05 -24.61
N GLN A 640 9.64 6.16 -23.47
CA GLN A 640 9.76 5.26 -22.31
C GLN A 640 8.35 4.80 -21.90
N PRO A 641 7.85 3.70 -22.46
CA PRO A 641 6.53 3.20 -22.12
C PRO A 641 6.52 2.57 -20.73
N ARG A 642 5.41 2.77 -20.01
CA ARG A 642 5.14 2.16 -18.70
C ARG A 642 5.23 0.64 -18.78
N SER A 643 5.66 -0.01 -17.71
CA SER A 643 5.69 -1.47 -17.66
C SER A 643 4.42 -2.06 -17.05
N VAL A 644 3.89 -3.12 -17.65
CA VAL A 644 2.69 -3.81 -17.15
C VAL A 644 3.02 -4.68 -15.93
N LEU A 645 2.18 -4.59 -14.90
CA LEU A 645 2.14 -5.53 -13.78
C LEU A 645 1.13 -6.64 -14.10
N THR A 646 1.63 -7.79 -14.58
CA THR A 646 0.79 -8.91 -14.97
C THR A 646 0.33 -9.74 -13.77
N LEU A 647 -1.00 -9.87 -13.60
CA LEU A 647 -1.59 -10.77 -12.62
C LEU A 647 -1.60 -12.21 -13.14
N VAL A 648 -0.83 -13.10 -12.51
CA VAL A 648 -0.68 -14.50 -12.95
C VAL A 648 -1.63 -15.41 -12.17
N ARG A 649 -2.65 -15.93 -12.88
CA ARG A 649 -3.75 -16.77 -12.32
C ARG A 649 -4.40 -16.12 -11.08
N PRO A 650 -4.93 -14.90 -11.20
CA PRO A 650 -5.40 -14.16 -10.04
C PRO A 650 -6.65 -14.79 -9.42
N ASP A 651 -6.62 -15.14 -8.13
CA ASP A 651 -7.82 -15.48 -7.36
C ASP A 651 -8.27 -14.31 -6.47
N ILE A 652 -9.38 -14.47 -5.76
CA ILE A 652 -9.88 -13.49 -4.79
C ILE A 652 -8.82 -13.22 -3.71
N PRO A 653 -8.36 -11.96 -3.54
CA PRO A 653 -7.23 -11.64 -2.66
C PRO A 653 -7.49 -11.94 -1.18
N THR A 654 -8.74 -11.86 -0.73
CA THR A 654 -9.12 -12.17 0.66
C THR A 654 -9.03 -13.65 1.01
N ARG A 655 -8.84 -14.55 0.03
CA ARG A 655 -8.56 -15.98 0.26
C ARG A 655 -7.09 -16.25 0.59
N SER A 656 -6.21 -15.26 0.44
CA SER A 656 -4.80 -15.39 0.79
C SER A 656 -4.63 -15.69 2.29
N LYS A 657 -3.76 -16.64 2.62
CA LYS A 657 -3.41 -16.99 4.00
C LYS A 657 -2.18 -16.24 4.52
N ILE A 658 -1.53 -15.45 3.66
CA ILE A 658 -0.30 -14.74 3.93
C ILE A 658 -0.53 -13.26 3.59
N PRO A 659 -0.03 -12.32 4.40
CA PRO A 659 -0.10 -10.90 4.07
C PRO A 659 0.51 -10.60 2.70
N LEU A 660 -0.18 -9.80 1.90
CA LEU A 660 0.24 -9.37 0.57
C LEU A 660 1.17 -8.17 0.72
N LYS A 661 2.39 -8.30 0.20
CA LYS A 661 3.38 -7.22 0.20
C LYS A 661 3.24 -6.36 -1.05
N VAL A 662 3.79 -5.15 -0.99
CA VAL A 662 3.90 -4.28 -2.16
C VAL A 662 4.80 -4.95 -3.20
N ASP A 663 4.24 -5.22 -4.39
CA ASP A 663 4.94 -5.83 -5.53
C ASP A 663 5.05 -4.88 -6.73
N SER A 664 4.28 -3.80 -6.73
CA SER A 664 4.38 -2.72 -7.72
C SER A 664 5.65 -1.89 -7.57
N LYS A 665 6.03 -1.23 -8.67
CA LYS A 665 7.04 -0.19 -8.73
C LYS A 665 6.43 1.08 -9.36
N HIS A 666 7.10 2.21 -9.15
CA HIS A 666 6.82 3.44 -9.89
C HIS A 666 6.91 3.19 -11.41
N ASP A 667 6.10 3.90 -12.21
CA ASP A 667 6.03 3.78 -13.67
C ASP A 667 5.53 2.40 -14.15
N GLN A 668 4.63 1.80 -13.38
CA GLN A 668 3.88 0.60 -13.76
C GLN A 668 2.39 0.87 -13.90
N TYR A 669 1.68 -0.05 -14.53
CA TYR A 669 0.22 -0.06 -14.55
C TYR A 669 -0.32 -1.48 -14.39
N VAL A 670 -1.54 -1.59 -13.88
CA VAL A 670 -2.26 -2.86 -13.78
C VAL A 670 -3.63 -2.71 -14.45
N GLU A 671 -4.08 -3.75 -15.12
CA GLU A 671 -5.43 -3.79 -15.69
C GLU A 671 -6.38 -4.50 -14.74
N PHE A 672 -7.56 -3.92 -14.53
CA PHE A 672 -8.66 -4.66 -13.91
C PHE A 672 -9.06 -5.81 -14.83
N THR A 673 -9.06 -7.02 -14.30
CA THR A 673 -9.39 -8.24 -15.04
C THR A 673 -10.26 -9.15 -14.19
N HIS A 674 -10.71 -10.25 -14.77
CA HIS A 674 -11.45 -11.27 -14.04
C HIS A 674 -10.51 -12.19 -13.26
N THR A 675 -11.02 -12.80 -12.20
CA THR A 675 -10.35 -13.92 -11.54
C THR A 675 -10.13 -15.10 -12.49
N ASP A 676 -9.16 -15.94 -12.18
CA ASP A 676 -8.83 -17.13 -12.95
C ASP A 676 -10.04 -18.06 -13.11
N LEU A 677 -10.14 -18.72 -14.27
CA LEU A 677 -11.28 -19.57 -14.61
C LEU A 677 -11.36 -20.77 -13.66
N GLU A 678 -10.24 -21.47 -13.46
CA GLU A 678 -10.15 -22.61 -12.58
C GLU A 678 -10.36 -22.22 -11.11
N ALA A 679 -9.78 -21.09 -10.68
CA ALA A 679 -9.89 -20.66 -9.28
C ALA A 679 -11.30 -20.16 -8.88
N ASP A 680 -11.98 -19.43 -9.78
CA ASP A 680 -13.19 -18.69 -9.43
C ASP A 680 -14.21 -18.51 -10.56
N ALA A 681 -14.09 -19.28 -11.65
CA ALA A 681 -14.95 -19.19 -12.84
C ALA A 681 -15.07 -17.76 -13.41
N ALA A 682 -14.01 -16.96 -13.29
CA ALA A 682 -13.99 -15.56 -13.70
C ALA A 682 -15.12 -14.70 -13.11
N GLN A 683 -15.58 -14.98 -11.90
CA GLN A 683 -16.77 -14.34 -11.35
C GLN A 683 -16.52 -13.00 -10.64
N SER A 684 -15.26 -12.68 -10.33
CA SER A 684 -14.89 -11.47 -9.59
C SER A 684 -13.94 -10.61 -10.42
N THR A 685 -14.04 -9.28 -10.30
CA THR A 685 -13.09 -8.35 -10.92
C THR A 685 -11.99 -8.01 -9.92
N VAL A 686 -10.74 -8.12 -10.34
CA VAL A 686 -9.53 -7.92 -9.54
C VAL A 686 -8.57 -6.98 -10.28
N PRO A 687 -7.73 -6.20 -9.59
CA PRO A 687 -7.54 -6.15 -8.13
C PRO A 687 -8.73 -5.56 -7.35
N PHE A 688 -8.80 -5.84 -6.05
CA PHE A 688 -9.71 -5.15 -5.14
C PHE A 688 -9.14 -3.78 -4.74
N ILE A 689 -9.97 -2.87 -4.25
CA ILE A 689 -9.54 -1.55 -3.79
C ILE A 689 -9.42 -1.56 -2.28
N ASP A 690 -8.22 -1.28 -1.74
CA ASP A 690 -8.03 -0.98 -0.33
C ASP A 690 -8.60 0.42 -0.02
N ILE A 691 -9.56 0.46 0.91
CA ILE A 691 -10.26 1.68 1.33
C ILE A 691 -9.84 2.13 2.74
N GLN A 692 -8.85 1.47 3.33
CA GLN A 692 -8.32 1.84 4.64
C GLN A 692 -7.64 3.20 4.59
N PRO A 693 -7.77 4.02 5.65
CA PRO A 693 -7.13 5.32 5.72
C PRO A 693 -5.62 5.22 5.92
N VAL A 694 -4.85 5.93 5.09
CA VAL A 694 -3.43 6.19 5.33
C VAL A 694 -3.30 7.58 5.94
N GLN A 695 -3.01 7.64 7.23
CA GLN A 695 -2.96 8.90 7.98
C GLN A 695 -1.84 8.88 9.06
N PRO A 696 -0.61 9.27 8.71
CA PRO A 696 0.53 9.16 9.60
C PRO A 696 0.38 10.02 10.85
N LEU A 697 0.71 9.48 12.03
CA LEU A 697 0.55 10.14 13.34
C LEU A 697 -0.84 10.80 13.53
N LYS A 698 -1.91 10.17 13.04
CA LYS A 698 -3.27 10.74 13.06
C LYS A 698 -3.35 12.14 12.41
N GLY A 699 -2.52 12.39 11.39
CA GLY A 699 -2.52 13.61 10.60
C GLY A 699 -1.52 14.67 11.07
N ALA A 700 -0.59 14.32 11.95
CA ALA A 700 0.42 15.26 12.47
C ALA A 700 1.73 15.28 11.65
N THR A 701 1.80 14.54 10.54
CA THR A 701 3.00 14.46 9.69
C THR A 701 2.81 15.23 8.39
N LEU A 702 3.83 15.98 7.99
CA LEU A 702 3.84 16.68 6.72
C LEU A 702 4.11 15.69 5.57
N ALA A 703 3.21 15.68 4.57
CA ALA A 703 3.39 14.92 3.35
C ALA A 703 3.97 15.80 2.23
N SER A 704 4.91 15.25 1.46
CA SER A 704 5.41 15.85 0.23
C SER A 704 4.90 15.16 -1.02
N GLY A 705 4.46 13.90 -0.93
CA GLY A 705 4.02 13.13 -2.08
C GLY A 705 2.94 12.12 -1.75
N ALA A 706 2.41 11.51 -2.80
CA ALA A 706 1.42 10.45 -2.72
C ALA A 706 1.53 9.53 -3.94
N GLY A 707 0.94 8.35 -3.85
CA GLY A 707 0.90 7.42 -4.97
C GLY A 707 -0.11 6.30 -4.82
N LEU A 708 -0.14 5.45 -5.84
CA LEU A 708 -0.90 4.22 -5.87
C LEU A 708 0.05 3.03 -5.93
N ILE A 709 -0.26 2.01 -5.14
CA ILE A 709 0.51 0.78 -5.04
C ILE A 709 -0.40 -0.43 -5.23
N HIS A 710 0.16 -1.49 -5.79
CA HIS A 710 -0.44 -2.81 -5.77
C HIS A 710 0.25 -3.66 -4.70
N ARG A 711 -0.56 -4.37 -3.92
CA ARG A 711 -0.11 -5.41 -2.99
C ARG A 711 -0.63 -6.75 -3.48
N GLY A 712 0.28 -7.64 -3.85
CA GLY A 712 -0.06 -8.86 -4.54
C GLY A 712 0.89 -10.02 -4.26
N ALA A 713 0.49 -11.18 -4.78
CA ALA A 713 1.31 -12.38 -4.84
C ALA A 713 0.80 -13.25 -6.00
N GLN A 714 1.63 -14.18 -6.47
CA GLN A 714 1.20 -15.13 -7.48
C GLN A 714 -0.01 -15.95 -6.99
N GLY A 715 -1.04 -16.09 -7.83
CA GLY A 715 -2.29 -16.76 -7.43
C GLY A 715 -3.29 -15.85 -6.72
N SER A 716 -3.00 -14.56 -6.55
CA SER A 716 -3.88 -13.56 -5.94
C SER A 716 -4.08 -12.38 -6.89
N GLY A 717 -5.30 -11.86 -6.96
CA GLY A 717 -5.64 -10.65 -7.70
C GLY A 717 -5.18 -9.36 -7.02
N GLY A 718 -4.74 -9.43 -5.75
CA GLY A 718 -4.18 -8.31 -5.00
C GLY A 718 -5.13 -7.17 -4.64
N PHE A 719 -4.56 -6.15 -4.01
CA PHE A 719 -5.23 -4.90 -3.65
C PHE A 719 -4.50 -3.69 -4.25
N ILE A 720 -5.24 -2.75 -4.83
CA ILE A 720 -4.76 -1.41 -5.13
C ILE A 720 -5.05 -0.53 -3.91
N GLY A 721 -4.02 0.11 -3.38
CA GLY A 721 -4.13 1.03 -2.24
C GLY A 721 -3.39 2.33 -2.49
N VAL A 722 -3.70 3.33 -1.66
CA VAL A 722 -2.99 4.61 -1.66
C VAL A 722 -1.73 4.53 -0.79
N LYS A 723 -0.76 5.38 -1.10
CA LYS A 723 0.49 5.56 -0.38
C LYS A 723 0.74 7.05 -0.17
N LEU A 724 1.28 7.42 0.98
CA LEU A 724 1.79 8.76 1.25
C LEU A 724 3.32 8.75 1.34
N ILE A 725 3.94 9.84 0.90
CA ILE A 725 5.37 10.09 1.00
C ILE A 725 5.56 11.27 1.96
N THR A 726 6.22 11.02 3.08
CA THR A 726 6.50 12.05 4.09
C THR A 726 7.54 13.05 3.59
N TYR A 727 7.47 14.28 4.08
CA TYR A 727 8.44 15.33 3.77
C TYR A 727 9.86 14.94 4.20
N ASN A 728 10.85 15.37 3.40
CA ASN A 728 12.26 15.08 3.68
C ASN A 728 12.88 16.17 4.60
N TYR A 729 13.08 15.83 5.86
CA TYR A 729 13.66 16.74 6.86
C TYR A 729 15.20 16.78 6.88
N THR A 730 15.89 15.97 6.09
CA THR A 730 17.36 15.79 6.14
C THR A 730 18.12 17.11 6.09
N ARG A 731 17.69 18.05 5.24
CA ARG A 731 18.38 19.34 5.04
C ARG A 731 18.27 20.30 6.24
N HIS A 732 17.26 20.10 7.07
CA HIS A 732 16.93 20.96 8.21
C HIS A 732 17.62 20.53 9.50
N VAL A 733 18.19 19.31 9.54
CA VAL A 733 18.93 18.79 10.69
C VAL A 733 20.38 19.27 10.63
N ARG A 734 20.72 20.24 11.47
CA ARG A 734 22.07 20.82 11.56
C ARG A 734 22.39 21.27 12.99
N ALA A 735 23.41 20.65 13.58
CA ALA A 735 23.93 21.00 14.89
C ALA A 735 25.39 21.47 14.86
N GLU A 736 25.98 21.63 13.67
CA GLU A 736 27.31 22.17 13.52
C GLU A 736 27.35 23.60 14.07
N PRO A 737 28.37 23.99 14.87
CA PRO A 737 28.46 25.33 15.39
C PRO A 737 28.61 26.33 14.22
N PRO A 738 28.00 27.52 14.31
CA PRO A 738 28.22 28.56 13.31
C PRO A 738 29.71 28.87 13.22
N PRO A 739 30.25 29.14 12.02
CA PRO A 739 31.67 29.40 11.85
C PRO A 739 32.09 30.57 12.74
N PRO A 740 33.25 30.48 13.42
CA PRO A 740 33.77 31.60 14.18
C PRO A 740 34.10 32.73 13.19
N HIS A 741 33.52 33.91 13.40
CA HIS A 741 33.66 35.15 12.60
C HIS A 741 32.82 35.24 11.32
N ALA A 742 31.56 35.65 11.47
CA ALA A 742 31.00 36.64 10.55
C ALA A 742 31.20 38.01 11.21
N GLU A 743 32.40 38.58 11.06
CA GLU A 743 32.58 40.01 11.31
C GLU A 743 31.66 40.78 10.33
N PRO A 744 31.02 41.88 10.75
CA PRO A 744 30.35 42.76 9.80
C PRO A 744 31.38 43.14 8.73
N GLN A 745 31.09 42.88 7.46
CA GLN A 745 31.91 43.41 6.38
C GLN A 745 31.92 44.94 6.51
N GLU A 746 32.99 45.49 7.09
CA GLU A 746 33.37 46.87 6.85
C GLU A 746 33.51 47.03 5.34
N SER A 747 32.84 48.05 4.82
CA SER A 747 32.88 48.48 3.44
C SER A 747 34.29 48.44 2.88
N ALA A 748 34.50 47.66 1.82
CA ALA A 748 35.77 47.57 1.11
C ALA A 748 36.29 48.98 0.74
N PRO A 749 37.59 49.25 0.86
CA PRO A 749 38.14 50.53 0.44
C PRO A 749 38.07 50.64 -1.09
N GLU A 750 37.69 51.82 -1.52
CA GLU A 750 37.59 52.31 -2.89
C GLU A 750 38.85 51.96 -3.70
N PHE A 751 38.67 51.13 -4.74
CA PHE A 751 39.74 50.72 -5.64
C PHE A 751 40.06 51.88 -6.60
N THR A 752 41.23 52.49 -6.46
CA THR A 752 41.77 53.40 -7.49
C THR A 752 42.61 52.61 -8.49
N PRO A 753 42.43 52.78 -9.81
CA PRO A 753 43.21 52.07 -10.80
C PRO A 753 44.59 52.72 -10.96
N ILE A 754 45.65 51.93 -10.79
CA ILE A 754 47.00 52.30 -11.24
C ILE A 754 47.09 51.94 -12.72
N VAL A 755 47.29 52.97 -13.54
CA VAL A 755 47.68 52.86 -14.95
C VAL A 755 49.15 52.46 -15.00
N ASN A 756 49.44 51.36 -15.69
CA ASN A 756 50.59 51.21 -16.59
C ASN A 756 50.37 50.04 -17.53
#